data_AF-A0AA40K2X4-F1
#
_entry.id   AF-A0AA40K2X4-F1
#
_cell.length_a   1.000
_cell.length_b   1.000
_cell.length_c   1.000
_cell.angle_alpha   90.00
_cell.angle_beta   90.00
_cell.angle_gamma   90.00
#
_symmetry.space_group_name_H-M   'P 1'
#
loop_
_entity.id
_entity.type
_entity.pdbx_description
1 polymer ?
#
loop_
_entity_poly.entity_id
_entity_poly.type
_entity_poly.pdbx_seq_one_letter_code
_entity_poly.pdbx_strand_id
1 'polypeptide(L)'
;AGGAVKHWSIGPIYKGDNRTWSGGADSTPYKRHESLLGPEAGGLPSRPFFERKRNQYADHSPDEFVHIKDFGAAGDGVRDDTKDVQDAFNGAVRQGKLLFVDAGIYMLADTVTIPKGARVIGECWATFAAFGERFSDPSNPRPVLRVGTENEVGDVELQDLIVSTKGGTAGAILIEWNLKARSQGSAALWDVHARVGGALGTDLNPAGCPPIRDGTNPEKCQAAAALMHIRPGASGLFDNMWLWVADHIIDDPDRQDDGNNMDQLSVYVARGLLVESTDATWLYGTSAEHAVFYQYNFHNAKNIYAGMLQTEPPYFQPTPRAPHPFSKQVGTFSGDPKYKCDNSDSDGCDTAWAVILTGSENIMIGGAGTYSWFDTYTQTCIGKQACQKALWFVSENRANVRIQHLITIGATNMIVSGTGKGILARDNQATDSHPRWSHISIYDAESVAATDTVDSSCAASKPTFELPKEPPKGEWYPNAELGLGAWDDSLDASKIYVTIVNLAPYTFKLVDRSCYQMDGMWFGDVLPGHSRQNTIDYFGGKGGTYPVDDNGEAYYSIEGTGKTFVIKAVHRIGEKYPYRPRVELSGFGNGATEYTARGPQRAFNLIITGSEKFGFITSMYPPPVGWMQHLKDVIGPRTVNHVVMPGSHNAGMSAIGKFSWEATRLNTQNQAYNLYNQLRLGSRWFDLRVVIIKEDGPYSFHTAHTSYPSRPVGDMYGATGATLDEVIGWINQFTNEYPGEVIFLWTKYLWALPADFLENGRSFTKPELEAFYGKLKGINNRCPYGRFGPVPEKRPDVKFDRFLMSTLMEQNNGKGCVLIFLDEPNILFANPEEGIYFGPDYFDRSDVWIETNVARNLVAGNVKAWTDMRLREDSFIVSKWHGSWDLVSRRFLSIEELSMRTMYDPLFWAGVGQMSPVSYPNAFSMDYVGMGLTGEAPPDLSKAQHEMRTLAIGLNLYMISENCTQGRGKRLIDMDPPKGLSTAGNQQLQVVNGSVKVDKQLFGQLNIKPVEERPLARRLPCPER
;
A
#
# COMPACT_ATOMS: atom_id res chain seq x y z
N ALA A 1 4.27 -27.06 26.11
CA ALA A 1 4.44 -25.64 25.73
C ALA A 1 3.18 -25.23 24.99
N GLY A 2 2.32 -24.40 25.60
CA GLY A 2 0.98 -24.11 25.08
C GLY A 2 1.03 -23.38 23.73
N GLY A 3 0.44 -23.98 22.69
CA GLY A 3 0.42 -23.41 21.35
C GLY A 3 -0.53 -22.21 21.28
N ALA A 4 -0.05 -21.09 20.75
CA ALA A 4 -0.88 -19.91 20.52
C ALA A 4 -1.54 -20.00 19.14
N VAL A 5 -2.85 -19.77 19.08
CA VAL A 5 -3.64 -19.86 17.85
C VAL A 5 -3.79 -18.47 17.25
N LYS A 6 -3.27 -18.27 16.04
CA LYS A 6 -3.30 -16.97 15.37
C LYS A 6 -4.69 -16.61 14.85
N HIS A 7 -5.33 -17.56 14.20
CA HIS A 7 -6.70 -17.46 13.73
C HIS A 7 -7.35 -18.85 13.77
N TRP A 8 -8.63 -18.88 14.11
CA TRP A 8 -9.43 -20.08 14.10
C TRP A 8 -10.90 -19.68 13.98
N SER A 9 -11.64 -20.41 13.17
CA SER A 9 -13.08 -20.19 13.00
C SER A 9 -13.74 -21.54 12.73
N ILE A 10 -14.94 -21.73 13.25
CA ILE A 10 -15.82 -22.81 12.83
C ILE A 10 -17.13 -22.19 12.37
N GLY A 11 -17.64 -22.65 11.23
CA GLY A 11 -18.93 -22.24 10.68
C GLY A 11 -18.85 -21.60 9.30
N PRO A 12 -19.94 -20.97 8.83
CA PRO A 12 -20.02 -20.37 7.51
C PRO A 12 -19.04 -19.21 7.33
N ILE A 13 -18.30 -19.21 6.23
CA ILE A 13 -17.41 -18.11 5.82
C ILE A 13 -17.85 -17.59 4.46
N TYR A 14 -17.84 -16.27 4.32
CA TYR A 14 -18.12 -15.57 3.09
C TYR A 14 -16.92 -14.73 2.66
N LYS A 15 -16.61 -14.77 1.37
CA LYS A 15 -15.78 -13.77 0.70
C LYS A 15 -16.63 -13.18 -0.41
N GLY A 16 -17.10 -11.95 -0.22
CA GLY A 16 -18.23 -11.44 -1.00
C GLY A 16 -19.45 -12.34 -0.82
N ASP A 17 -20.08 -12.70 -1.94
CA ASP A 17 -21.25 -13.57 -1.93
C ASP A 17 -20.93 -15.09 -1.89
N ASN A 18 -19.66 -15.48 -1.90
CA ASN A 18 -19.28 -16.89 -2.00
C ASN A 18 -19.22 -17.54 -0.61
N ARG A 19 -20.21 -18.40 -0.33
CA ARG A 19 -20.31 -19.17 0.93
C ARG A 19 -19.42 -20.41 0.90
N THR A 20 -18.61 -20.57 1.93
CA THR A 20 -17.84 -21.77 2.26
C THR A 20 -18.04 -22.14 3.73
N TRP A 21 -17.50 -23.27 4.17
CA TRP A 21 -17.53 -23.70 5.57
C TRP A 21 -16.10 -23.90 6.09
N SER A 22 -15.81 -23.39 7.28
CA SER A 22 -14.55 -23.66 7.96
C SER A 22 -14.74 -24.64 9.12
N GLY A 23 -13.87 -25.65 9.17
CA GLY A 23 -13.79 -26.64 10.25
C GLY A 23 -12.69 -26.36 11.27
N GLY A 24 -12.04 -25.19 11.25
CA GLY A 24 -10.93 -24.86 12.16
C GLY A 24 -9.82 -24.04 11.50
N ALA A 25 -8.56 -24.40 11.75
CA ALA A 25 -7.31 -23.62 11.51
C ALA A 25 -7.07 -23.04 10.09
N ASP A 26 -7.98 -23.24 9.14
CA ASP A 26 -7.97 -22.75 7.75
C ASP A 26 -8.78 -21.43 7.56
N SER A 27 -8.68 -20.48 8.48
CA SER A 27 -9.33 -19.17 8.28
C SER A 27 -8.47 -18.24 7.42
N THR A 28 -9.07 -17.51 6.48
CA THR A 28 -8.39 -16.50 5.66
C THR A 28 -7.61 -15.51 6.54
N PRO A 29 -6.29 -15.30 6.27
CA PRO A 29 -5.49 -14.34 7.02
C PRO A 29 -6.11 -12.95 6.98
N TYR A 30 -6.20 -12.29 8.14
CA TYR A 30 -6.64 -10.90 8.26
C TYR A 30 -5.52 -10.05 8.82
N LYS A 31 -5.22 -8.93 8.15
CA LYS A 31 -4.23 -7.96 8.65
C LYS A 31 -4.96 -6.91 9.48
N ARG A 32 -4.79 -6.96 10.80
CA ARG A 32 -5.22 -5.85 11.66
C ARG A 32 -4.38 -4.61 11.32
N HIS A 33 -5.04 -3.46 11.13
CA HIS A 33 -4.34 -2.22 10.82
C HIS A 33 -3.50 -1.76 12.02
N GLU A 34 -2.25 -1.34 11.80
CA GLU A 34 -1.27 -1.12 12.87
C GLU A 34 -1.70 -0.02 13.86
N SER A 35 -2.46 0.99 13.40
CA SER A 35 -2.97 2.07 14.25
C SER A 35 -4.01 1.61 15.29
N LEU A 36 -4.65 0.46 15.07
CA LEU A 36 -5.66 -0.11 15.96
C LEU A 36 -5.06 -0.99 17.07
N LEU A 37 -3.75 -1.24 17.03
CA LEU A 37 -3.09 -2.24 17.86
C LEU A 37 -2.41 -1.62 19.07
N GLY A 38 -2.51 -2.31 20.19
CA GLY A 38 -1.78 -1.97 21.42
C GLY A 38 -0.32 -2.45 21.40
N PRO A 39 0.38 -2.33 22.54
CA PRO A 39 1.71 -2.91 22.73
C PRO A 39 1.67 -4.44 22.61
N GLU A 40 2.84 -5.04 22.37
CA GLU A 40 2.97 -6.49 22.37
C GLU A 40 2.60 -7.08 23.73
N ALA A 41 1.70 -8.05 23.74
CA ALA A 41 1.35 -8.84 24.92
C ALA A 41 2.02 -10.21 24.81
N GLY A 42 2.93 -10.52 25.75
CA GLY A 42 3.73 -11.74 25.73
C GLY A 42 2.88 -13.00 25.62
N GLY A 43 3.17 -13.84 24.63
CA GLY A 43 2.49 -15.12 24.39
C GLY A 43 1.40 -15.09 23.30
N LEU A 44 1.02 -13.91 22.79
CA LEU A 44 0.11 -13.82 21.64
C LEU A 44 0.88 -13.80 20.30
N PRO A 45 0.36 -14.46 19.25
CA PRO A 45 1.01 -14.52 17.93
C PRO A 45 0.79 -13.25 17.08
N SER A 46 0.04 -12.27 17.60
CA SER A 46 -0.28 -11.00 16.96
C SER A 46 -0.59 -9.96 18.04
N ARG A 47 -0.24 -8.69 17.80
CA ARG A 47 -0.56 -7.61 18.75
C ARG A 47 -2.09 -7.55 18.98
N PRO A 48 -2.54 -7.39 20.24
CA PRO A 48 -3.95 -7.23 20.54
C PRO A 48 -4.45 -5.89 19.98
N PHE A 49 -5.76 -5.76 19.81
CA PHE A 49 -6.35 -4.44 19.64
C PHE A 49 -6.06 -3.60 20.88
N PHE A 50 -5.90 -2.29 20.70
CA PHE A 50 -5.64 -1.39 21.81
C PHE A 50 -6.85 -1.38 22.75
N GLU A 51 -6.57 -1.56 24.04
CA GLU A 51 -7.57 -1.53 25.11
C GLU A 51 -7.05 -0.61 26.22
N ARG A 52 -7.97 0.12 26.84
CA ARG A 52 -7.68 1.00 27.97
C ARG A 52 -8.80 0.85 29.00
N LYS A 53 -8.44 0.52 30.23
CA LYS A 53 -9.40 0.46 31.34
C LYS A 53 -9.86 1.87 31.71
N ARG A 54 -11.13 1.99 32.11
CA ARG A 54 -11.68 3.18 32.79
C ARG A 54 -10.80 3.57 33.96
N ASN A 55 -10.40 4.84 34.04
CA ASN A 55 -9.65 5.35 35.18
C ASN A 55 -10.61 5.70 36.32
N GLN A 56 -10.50 5.03 37.47
CA GLN A 56 -11.31 5.33 38.65
C GLN A 56 -10.77 6.51 39.48
N TYR A 57 -9.63 7.10 39.09
CA TYR A 57 -8.98 8.22 39.77
C TYR A 57 -8.70 7.95 41.26
N ALA A 58 -8.39 6.70 41.61
CA ALA A 58 -8.15 6.27 42.99
C ALA A 58 -6.88 6.88 43.62
N ASP A 59 -6.02 7.48 42.80
CA ASP A 59 -4.81 8.19 43.17
C ASP A 59 -5.03 9.70 43.39
N HIS A 60 -6.24 10.22 43.17
CA HIS A 60 -6.58 11.62 43.36
C HIS A 60 -7.26 11.87 44.71
N SER A 61 -6.98 13.03 45.33
CA SER A 61 -7.64 13.45 46.58
C SER A 61 -8.93 14.25 46.29
N PRO A 62 -9.89 14.31 47.24
CA PRO A 62 -11.17 15.00 47.03
C PRO A 62 -11.05 16.48 46.62
N ASP A 63 -9.99 17.18 47.02
CA ASP A 63 -9.75 18.59 46.65
C ASP A 63 -9.35 18.79 45.19
N GLU A 64 -8.99 17.72 44.47
CA GLU A 64 -8.75 17.75 43.02
C GLU A 64 -10.04 17.67 42.19
N PHE A 65 -11.19 17.47 42.85
CA PHE A 65 -12.51 17.50 42.23
C PHE A 65 -13.17 18.87 42.42
N VAL A 66 -14.04 19.23 41.48
CA VAL A 66 -15.00 20.34 41.61
C VAL A 66 -16.39 19.82 41.28
N HIS A 67 -17.39 20.20 42.07
CA HIS A 67 -18.76 19.79 41.83
C HIS A 67 -19.40 20.70 40.79
N ILE A 68 -20.22 20.15 39.90
CA ILE A 68 -20.95 20.97 38.92
C ILE A 68 -21.88 21.99 39.62
N LYS A 69 -22.40 21.64 40.79
CA LYS A 69 -23.23 22.53 41.63
C LYS A 69 -22.48 23.74 42.16
N ASP A 70 -21.15 23.68 42.29
CA ASP A 70 -20.31 24.82 42.70
C ASP A 70 -20.32 25.94 41.66
N PHE A 71 -20.70 25.63 40.41
CA PHE A 71 -20.85 26.58 39.32
C PHE A 71 -22.29 27.11 39.16
N GLY A 72 -23.21 26.70 40.03
CA GLY A 72 -24.60 27.18 40.05
C GLY A 72 -25.60 26.33 39.26
N ALA A 73 -25.17 25.17 38.71
CA ALA A 73 -26.07 24.23 38.05
C ALA A 73 -26.99 23.56 39.09
N ALA A 74 -28.31 23.59 38.86
CA ALA A 74 -29.28 23.08 39.83
C ALA A 74 -29.46 21.56 39.73
N GLY A 75 -29.56 21.03 38.51
CA GLY A 75 -29.83 19.61 38.27
C GLY A 75 -31.23 19.16 38.70
N ASP A 76 -32.20 20.08 38.72
CA ASP A 76 -33.57 19.86 39.23
C ASP A 76 -34.59 19.38 38.18
N GLY A 77 -34.16 19.23 36.91
CA GLY A 77 -35.01 18.82 35.79
C GLY A 77 -35.97 19.90 35.26
N VAL A 78 -35.83 21.15 35.72
CA VAL A 78 -36.71 22.27 35.36
C VAL A 78 -35.92 23.49 34.91
N ARG A 79 -34.95 23.92 35.71
CA ARG A 79 -34.16 25.12 35.45
C ARG A 79 -33.22 24.89 34.26
N ASP A 80 -33.11 25.91 33.41
CA ASP A 80 -32.08 25.98 32.38
C ASP A 80 -30.69 26.11 33.03
N ASP A 81 -29.91 25.04 32.97
CA ASP A 81 -28.56 24.95 33.51
C ASP A 81 -27.48 25.13 32.42
N THR A 82 -27.85 25.48 31.18
CA THR A 82 -26.92 25.56 30.03
C THR A 82 -25.67 26.37 30.33
N LYS A 83 -25.86 27.57 30.89
CA LYS A 83 -24.75 28.49 31.18
C LYS A 83 -23.83 27.90 32.26
N ASP A 84 -24.41 27.37 33.32
CA ASP A 84 -23.67 26.89 34.49
C ASP A 84 -22.91 25.59 34.17
N VAL A 85 -23.51 24.71 33.37
CA VAL A 85 -22.85 23.51 32.82
C VAL A 85 -21.67 23.90 31.94
N GLN A 86 -21.85 24.89 31.05
CA GLN A 86 -20.74 25.36 30.21
C GLN A 86 -19.62 26.00 31.05
N ASP A 87 -19.97 26.76 32.09
CA ASP A 87 -19.01 27.36 33.02
C ASP A 87 -18.27 26.30 33.83
N ALA A 88 -18.94 25.21 34.23
CA ALA A 88 -18.34 24.09 34.94
C ALA A 88 -17.31 23.35 34.07
N PHE A 89 -17.64 23.00 32.82
CA PHE A 89 -16.69 22.38 31.89
C PHE A 89 -15.44 23.25 31.68
N ASN A 90 -15.65 24.55 31.42
CA ASN A 90 -14.53 25.47 31.21
C ASN A 90 -13.75 25.71 32.53
N GLY A 91 -14.45 25.78 33.65
CA GLY A 91 -13.90 26.03 34.97
C GLY A 91 -13.01 24.91 35.46
N ALA A 92 -13.44 23.65 35.31
CA ALA A 92 -12.67 22.48 35.69
C ALA A 92 -11.35 22.40 34.90
N VAL A 93 -11.38 22.58 33.58
CA VAL A 93 -10.18 22.59 32.73
C VAL A 93 -9.25 23.75 33.09
N ARG A 94 -9.77 24.97 33.30
CA ARG A 94 -8.95 26.11 33.73
C ARG A 94 -8.26 25.88 35.07
N GLN A 95 -8.89 25.14 35.97
CA GLN A 95 -8.35 24.80 37.29
C GLN A 95 -7.47 23.55 37.28
N GLY A 96 -7.42 22.79 36.18
CA GLY A 96 -6.72 21.51 36.11
C GLY A 96 -7.39 20.40 36.93
N LYS A 97 -8.66 20.56 37.31
CA LYS A 97 -9.41 19.69 38.21
C LYS A 97 -10.33 18.72 37.47
N LEU A 98 -10.74 17.65 38.15
CA LEU A 98 -11.76 16.72 37.67
C LEU A 98 -13.16 17.31 37.93
N LEU A 99 -14.02 17.32 36.93
CA LEU A 99 -15.41 17.75 37.10
C LEU A 99 -16.25 16.58 37.59
N PHE A 100 -16.79 16.69 38.80
CA PHE A 100 -17.76 15.77 39.35
C PHE A 100 -19.18 16.31 39.07
N VAL A 101 -19.94 15.58 38.26
CA VAL A 101 -21.33 15.93 37.92
C VAL A 101 -22.22 15.20 38.91
N ASP A 102 -22.72 15.94 39.91
CA ASP A 102 -23.65 15.42 40.90
C ASP A 102 -24.88 14.78 40.25
N ALA A 103 -25.53 13.83 40.93
CA ALA A 103 -26.75 13.24 40.44
C ALA A 103 -27.84 14.31 40.27
N GLY A 104 -28.51 14.29 39.12
CA GLY A 104 -29.51 15.30 38.75
C GLY A 104 -29.84 15.29 37.27
N ILE A 105 -30.85 16.07 36.89
CA ILE A 105 -31.23 16.32 35.50
C ILE A 105 -30.96 17.79 35.18
N TYR A 106 -29.90 18.02 34.41
CA TYR A 106 -29.45 19.34 33.98
C TYR A 106 -30.08 19.68 32.64
N MET A 107 -31.04 20.60 32.63
CA MET A 107 -31.75 20.97 31.42
C MET A 107 -30.90 21.92 30.56
N LEU A 108 -30.70 21.57 29.29
CA LEU A 108 -29.88 22.32 28.34
C LEU A 108 -30.77 22.89 27.22
N ALA A 109 -30.88 24.21 27.16
CA ALA A 109 -31.58 24.95 26.11
C ALA A 109 -30.68 25.26 24.90
N ASP A 110 -29.37 25.04 25.00
CA ASP A 110 -28.42 25.21 23.90
C ASP A 110 -27.24 24.23 23.98
N THR A 111 -26.45 24.18 22.90
CA THR A 111 -25.21 23.41 22.83
C THR A 111 -24.26 23.80 23.97
N VAL A 112 -23.76 22.80 24.70
CA VAL A 112 -22.59 22.95 25.57
C VAL A 112 -21.40 22.24 24.96
N THR A 113 -20.25 22.90 24.96
CA THR A 113 -18.99 22.35 24.42
C THR A 113 -18.11 21.88 25.56
N ILE A 114 -17.73 20.60 25.51
CA ILE A 114 -16.73 19.99 26.39
C ILE A 114 -15.35 20.28 25.78
N PRO A 115 -14.52 21.11 26.43
CA PRO A 115 -13.19 21.47 25.91
C PRO A 115 -12.22 20.29 26.02
N LYS A 116 -11.19 20.28 25.16
CA LYS A 116 -10.06 19.36 25.34
C LYS A 116 -9.43 19.52 26.74
N GLY A 117 -8.94 18.41 27.28
CA GLY A 117 -8.39 18.29 28.62
C GLY A 117 -9.43 18.05 29.72
N ALA A 118 -10.73 18.07 29.40
CA ALA A 118 -11.77 17.80 30.37
C ALA A 118 -11.75 16.33 30.84
N ARG A 119 -11.89 16.15 32.16
CA ARG A 119 -12.13 14.86 32.81
C ARG A 119 -13.43 15.01 33.60
N VAL A 120 -14.50 14.38 33.13
CA VAL A 120 -15.87 14.54 33.63
C VAL A 120 -16.39 13.20 34.11
N ILE A 121 -16.86 13.16 35.36
CA ILE A 121 -17.32 11.96 36.04
C ILE A 121 -18.70 12.24 36.61
N GLY A 122 -19.70 11.46 36.22
CA GLY A 122 -21.04 11.57 36.78
C GLY A 122 -21.26 10.71 38.01
N GLU A 123 -22.15 11.16 38.88
CA GLU A 123 -22.63 10.40 40.02
C GLU A 123 -23.89 9.61 39.63
N CYS A 124 -23.70 8.33 39.28
CA CYS A 124 -24.78 7.39 38.94
C CYS A 124 -25.71 7.86 37.79
N TRP A 125 -26.70 8.71 38.08
CA TRP A 125 -27.78 9.13 37.16
C TRP A 125 -27.66 10.60 36.71
N ALA A 126 -26.43 11.11 36.61
CA ALA A 126 -26.13 12.45 36.11
C ALA A 126 -26.57 12.59 34.64
N THR A 127 -27.61 13.39 34.40
CA THR A 127 -28.29 13.48 33.11
C THR A 127 -28.24 14.89 32.53
N PHE A 128 -27.74 15.04 31.30
CA PHE A 128 -27.87 16.27 30.51
C PHE A 128 -29.05 16.13 29.53
N ALA A 129 -30.10 16.95 29.69
CA ALA A 129 -31.34 16.82 28.94
C ALA A 129 -31.62 18.03 28.05
N ALA A 130 -31.68 17.84 26.74
CA ALA A 130 -32.01 18.90 25.79
C ALA A 130 -33.48 19.31 25.88
N PHE A 131 -33.76 20.62 25.76
CA PHE A 131 -35.13 21.13 25.65
C PHE A 131 -35.20 22.45 24.86
N GLY A 132 -36.40 22.82 24.42
CA GLY A 132 -36.67 24.14 23.84
C GLY A 132 -36.43 24.24 22.32
N GLU A 133 -36.82 25.39 21.76
CA GLU A 133 -36.91 25.64 20.31
C GLU A 133 -35.56 25.53 19.58
N ARG A 134 -34.45 25.72 20.28
CA ARG A 134 -33.10 25.61 19.71
C ARG A 134 -32.74 24.21 19.25
N PHE A 135 -33.46 23.20 19.71
CA PHE A 135 -33.29 21.81 19.32
C PHE A 135 -34.51 21.27 18.55
N SER A 136 -35.49 22.11 18.18
CA SER A 136 -36.73 21.61 17.58
C SER A 136 -36.69 21.51 16.05
N ASP A 137 -35.74 22.14 15.35
CA ASP A 137 -35.66 22.10 13.88
C ASP A 137 -34.81 20.93 13.37
N PRO A 138 -35.41 19.85 12.83
CA PRO A 138 -34.68 18.70 12.32
C PRO A 138 -33.95 18.99 10.99
N SER A 139 -34.22 20.13 10.34
CA SER A 139 -33.54 20.55 9.11
C SER A 139 -32.22 21.27 9.40
N ASN A 140 -32.06 21.83 10.61
CA ASN A 140 -30.83 22.44 11.10
C ASN A 140 -30.43 21.80 12.43
N PRO A 141 -29.96 20.54 12.41
CA PRO A 141 -29.67 19.81 13.63
C PRO A 141 -28.50 20.44 14.40
N ARG A 142 -28.56 20.37 15.74
CA ARG A 142 -27.58 21.01 16.64
C ARG A 142 -27.16 20.06 17.76
N PRO A 143 -25.86 20.03 18.11
CA PRO A 143 -25.38 19.19 19.19
C PRO A 143 -25.83 19.67 20.56
N VAL A 144 -26.20 18.73 21.43
CA VAL A 144 -26.45 18.98 22.84
C VAL A 144 -25.11 19.03 23.56
N LEU A 145 -24.37 17.91 23.54
CA LEU A 145 -22.97 17.87 23.95
C LEU A 145 -22.06 17.86 22.72
N ARG A 146 -21.24 18.91 22.58
CA ARG A 146 -20.18 18.95 21.58
C ARG A 146 -18.84 18.63 22.24
N VAL A 147 -18.20 17.52 21.87
CA VAL A 147 -16.91 17.11 22.43
C VAL A 147 -15.77 17.62 21.55
N GLY A 148 -15.08 18.64 22.04
CA GLY A 148 -14.06 19.39 21.30
C GLY A 148 -14.62 20.16 20.10
N THR A 149 -13.75 20.87 19.40
CA THR A 149 -14.09 21.52 18.13
C THR A 149 -13.48 20.79 16.94
N GLU A 150 -14.00 21.04 15.74
CA GLU A 150 -13.48 20.44 14.51
C GLU A 150 -11.98 20.70 14.33
N ASN A 151 -11.23 19.68 13.92
CA ASN A 151 -9.77 19.68 13.79
C ASN A 151 -8.97 19.84 15.11
N GLU A 152 -9.64 19.82 16.26
CA GLU A 152 -8.95 19.87 17.55
C GLU A 152 -8.35 18.51 17.90
N VAL A 153 -7.09 18.54 18.37
CA VAL A 153 -6.38 17.35 18.88
C VAL A 153 -6.19 17.51 20.39
N GLY A 154 -6.55 16.49 21.15
CA GLY A 154 -6.43 16.56 22.60
C GLY A 154 -6.85 15.28 23.32
N ASP A 155 -7.00 15.44 24.62
CA ASP A 155 -7.41 14.40 25.55
C ASP A 155 -8.80 14.76 26.09
N VAL A 156 -9.64 13.79 26.36
CA VAL A 156 -10.93 14.00 27.06
C VAL A 156 -11.36 12.68 27.68
N GLU A 157 -11.88 12.71 28.89
CA GLU A 157 -12.40 11.53 29.57
C GLU A 157 -13.80 11.83 30.09
N LEU A 158 -14.79 11.07 29.62
CA LEU A 158 -16.18 11.16 30.07
C LEU A 158 -16.59 9.84 30.71
N GLN A 159 -17.15 9.89 31.92
CA GLN A 159 -17.54 8.69 32.66
C GLN A 159 -18.89 8.86 33.34
N ASP A 160 -19.71 7.80 33.33
CA ASP A 160 -20.94 7.67 34.14
C ASP A 160 -21.98 8.81 33.86
N LEU A 161 -22.28 9.07 32.57
CA LEU A 161 -23.18 10.16 32.14
C LEU A 161 -24.36 9.66 31.31
N ILE A 162 -25.50 10.33 31.42
CA ILE A 162 -26.66 10.13 30.54
C ILE A 162 -26.91 11.41 29.73
N VAL A 163 -27.13 11.30 28.43
CA VAL A 163 -27.62 12.38 27.57
C VAL A 163 -29.03 12.05 27.14
N SER A 164 -29.95 12.99 27.31
CA SER A 164 -31.39 12.76 27.09
C SER A 164 -32.05 13.98 26.43
N THR A 165 -33.36 13.89 26.21
CA THR A 165 -34.17 14.98 25.71
C THR A 165 -35.52 15.04 26.42
N LYS A 166 -36.09 16.25 26.42
CA LYS A 166 -37.50 16.50 26.76
C LYS A 166 -38.23 16.83 25.46
N GLY A 167 -39.36 16.16 25.19
CA GLY A 167 -40.01 16.07 23.88
C GLY A 167 -40.09 17.35 23.04
N GLY A 168 -40.19 17.18 21.72
CA GLY A 168 -40.20 18.29 20.74
C GLY A 168 -38.81 18.76 20.30
N THR A 169 -37.78 17.94 20.45
CA THR A 169 -36.38 18.25 20.16
C THR A 169 -35.87 17.53 18.89
N ALA A 170 -36.67 17.51 17.84
CA ALA A 170 -36.39 16.79 16.60
C ALA A 170 -35.06 17.15 15.91
N GLY A 171 -34.48 18.32 16.20
CA GLY A 171 -33.17 18.78 15.73
C GLY A 171 -31.99 18.48 16.65
N ALA A 172 -32.17 17.80 17.78
CA ALA A 172 -31.05 17.48 18.67
C ALA A 172 -30.10 16.43 18.07
N ILE A 173 -28.79 16.67 18.15
CA ILE A 173 -27.75 15.63 18.06
C ILE A 173 -27.26 15.45 19.49
N LEU A 174 -27.54 14.33 20.16
CA LEU A 174 -27.24 14.24 21.60
C LEU A 174 -25.74 14.37 21.87
N ILE A 175 -24.91 13.65 21.12
CA ILE A 175 -23.45 13.72 21.24
C ILE A 175 -22.81 13.93 19.86
N GLU A 176 -22.09 15.03 19.68
CA GLU A 176 -21.23 15.27 18.51
C GLU A 176 -19.77 15.22 18.93
N TRP A 177 -19.06 14.20 18.46
CA TRP A 177 -17.66 13.97 18.76
C TRP A 177 -16.78 14.53 17.65
N ASN A 178 -16.09 15.64 17.94
CA ASN A 178 -15.21 16.33 16.99
C ASN A 178 -13.72 16.13 17.31
N LEU A 179 -13.40 15.84 18.56
CA LEU A 179 -12.02 15.77 19.04
C LEU A 179 -11.28 14.57 18.44
N LYS A 180 -10.07 14.82 17.95
CA LYS A 180 -9.09 13.78 17.62
C LYS A 180 -8.27 13.44 18.87
N ALA A 181 -8.19 12.16 19.21
CA ALA A 181 -7.34 11.69 20.29
C ALA A 181 -5.86 12.03 20.00
N ARG A 182 -5.17 12.63 20.98
CA ARG A 182 -3.71 12.90 20.90
C ARG A 182 -2.89 11.61 20.84
N SER A 183 -3.32 10.59 21.58
CA SER A 183 -2.74 9.25 21.59
C SER A 183 -3.84 8.21 21.75
N GLN A 184 -3.53 6.92 21.55
CA GLN A 184 -4.53 5.86 21.61
C GLN A 184 -5.29 5.89 22.95
N GLY A 185 -6.61 5.99 22.88
CA GLY A 185 -7.50 6.06 24.05
C GLY A 185 -7.39 7.32 24.91
N SER A 186 -6.71 8.39 24.46
CA SER A 186 -6.59 9.63 25.24
C SER A 186 -7.84 10.52 25.17
N ALA A 187 -8.63 10.38 24.11
CA ALA A 187 -10.00 10.86 24.02
C ALA A 187 -10.93 9.64 24.12
N ALA A 188 -11.72 9.56 25.20
CA ALA A 188 -12.47 8.35 25.50
C ALA A 188 -13.73 8.61 26.36
N LEU A 189 -14.67 7.68 26.28
CA LEU A 189 -15.81 7.58 27.18
C LEU A 189 -15.99 6.16 27.72
N TRP A 190 -16.53 6.08 28.93
CA TRP A 190 -16.94 4.84 29.59
C TRP A 190 -18.28 5.06 30.29
N ASP A 191 -19.25 4.15 30.13
CA ASP A 191 -20.55 4.28 30.81
C ASP A 191 -21.23 5.64 30.51
N VAL A 192 -21.14 6.07 29.25
CA VAL A 192 -21.85 7.27 28.76
C VAL A 192 -22.93 6.81 27.80
N HIS A 193 -24.18 7.15 28.10
CA HIS A 193 -25.35 6.61 27.43
C HIS A 193 -26.21 7.74 26.85
N ALA A 194 -26.84 7.49 25.70
CA ALA A 194 -27.93 8.31 25.20
C ALA A 194 -29.25 7.59 25.48
N ARG A 195 -30.17 8.24 26.20
CA ARG A 195 -31.46 7.65 26.60
C ARG A 195 -32.61 8.61 26.25
N VAL A 196 -33.39 8.28 25.22
CA VAL A 196 -34.39 9.19 24.65
C VAL A 196 -35.81 8.67 24.86
N GLY A 197 -36.53 9.31 25.78
CA GLY A 197 -37.91 8.97 26.14
C GLY A 197 -38.03 7.85 27.19
N GLY A 198 -39.27 7.43 27.48
CA GLY A 198 -39.57 6.29 28.37
C GLY A 198 -39.33 6.53 29.86
N ALA A 199 -38.73 7.65 30.23
CA ALA A 199 -38.41 8.01 31.61
C ALA A 199 -39.18 9.27 32.08
N LEU A 200 -39.34 9.40 33.40
CA LEU A 200 -39.88 10.59 34.05
C LEU A 200 -39.06 11.83 33.67
N GLY A 201 -39.74 12.95 33.45
CA GLY A 201 -39.12 14.21 33.03
C GLY A 201 -38.92 14.39 31.52
N THR A 202 -39.01 13.32 30.72
CA THR A 202 -38.83 13.40 29.25
C THR A 202 -40.04 13.94 28.49
N ASP A 203 -41.24 13.91 29.09
CA ASP A 203 -42.53 14.18 28.41
C ASP A 203 -42.79 13.29 27.17
N LEU A 204 -42.14 12.12 27.14
CA LEU A 204 -42.22 11.10 26.08
C LEU A 204 -42.66 9.77 26.72
N ASN A 205 -43.96 9.67 27.00
CA ASN A 205 -44.60 8.55 27.70
C ASN A 205 -45.79 7.98 26.90
N PRO A 206 -46.35 6.81 27.26
CA PRO A 206 -47.43 6.18 26.51
C PRO A 206 -48.70 7.04 26.36
N ALA A 207 -48.98 7.97 27.28
CA ALA A 207 -50.12 8.87 27.15
C ALA A 207 -49.92 9.93 26.04
N GLY A 208 -48.69 10.37 25.84
CA GLY A 208 -48.33 11.36 24.82
C GLY A 208 -47.84 10.77 23.49
N CYS A 209 -47.23 9.59 23.55
CA CYS A 209 -46.57 8.91 22.44
C CYS A 209 -46.93 7.41 22.42
N PRO A 210 -48.23 7.05 22.36
CA PRO A 210 -48.67 5.65 22.47
C PRO A 210 -48.08 4.75 21.38
N PRO A 211 -48.07 3.42 21.58
CA PRO A 211 -47.65 2.45 20.58
C PRO A 211 -48.71 2.34 19.48
N ILE A 212 -48.62 3.20 18.47
CA ILE A 212 -49.60 3.27 17.37
C ILE A 212 -49.31 2.21 16.31
N ARG A 213 -50.37 1.68 15.71
CA ARG A 213 -50.30 0.67 14.63
C ARG A 213 -50.75 1.23 13.28
N ASP A 214 -50.98 2.53 13.21
CA ASP A 214 -51.30 3.30 12.02
C ASP A 214 -50.81 4.75 12.17
N GLY A 215 -50.36 5.36 11.07
CA GLY A 215 -49.94 6.77 11.06
C GLY A 215 -48.65 7.06 11.84
N THR A 216 -48.58 8.24 12.46
CA THR A 216 -47.43 8.75 13.25
C THR A 216 -47.93 9.48 14.48
N ASN A 217 -47.20 9.43 15.60
CA ASN A 217 -47.53 10.22 16.79
C ASN A 217 -47.30 11.73 16.54
N PRO A 218 -47.83 12.63 17.39
CA PRO A 218 -47.61 14.08 17.25
C PRO A 218 -46.14 14.49 17.23
N GLU A 219 -45.83 15.66 16.69
CA GLU A 219 -44.45 16.16 16.52
C GLU A 219 -43.63 16.20 17.81
N LYS A 220 -44.27 16.35 18.99
CA LYS A 220 -43.58 16.26 20.29
C LYS A 220 -42.85 14.93 20.52
N CYS A 221 -43.28 13.85 19.86
CA CYS A 221 -42.65 12.52 19.93
C CYS A 221 -41.44 12.39 19.00
N GLN A 222 -41.15 13.38 18.15
CA GLN A 222 -39.90 13.49 17.41
C GLN A 222 -38.84 14.12 18.31
N ALA A 223 -37.89 13.29 18.75
CA ALA A 223 -37.07 13.59 19.92
C ALA A 223 -35.60 13.90 19.60
N ALA A 224 -35.07 13.50 18.43
CA ALA A 224 -33.72 13.86 18.00
C ALA A 224 -33.48 13.60 16.51
N ALA A 225 -32.50 14.32 15.94
CA ALA A 225 -31.98 14.10 14.60
C ALA A 225 -30.93 12.98 14.56
N ALA A 226 -30.16 12.82 15.64
CA ALA A 226 -29.22 11.72 15.83
C ALA A 226 -28.91 11.49 17.33
N LEU A 227 -28.66 10.24 17.73
CA LEU A 227 -28.13 9.94 19.07
C LEU A 227 -26.65 10.32 19.16
N MET A 228 -25.85 9.97 18.15
CA MET A 228 -24.44 10.31 18.17
C MET A 228 -23.84 10.46 16.76
N HIS A 229 -22.91 11.39 16.61
CA HIS A 229 -22.11 11.60 15.39
C HIS A 229 -20.63 11.70 15.72
N ILE A 230 -19.84 10.74 15.23
CA ILE A 230 -18.37 10.81 15.22
C ILE A 230 -17.92 11.36 13.87
N ARG A 231 -17.39 12.58 13.88
CA ARG A 231 -17.07 13.37 12.68
C ARG A 231 -15.80 12.85 11.97
N PRO A 232 -15.58 13.19 10.68
CA PRO A 232 -14.50 12.61 9.87
C PRO A 232 -13.07 12.71 10.43
N GLY A 233 -12.76 13.85 11.08
CA GLY A 233 -11.45 14.12 11.68
C GLY A 233 -11.33 13.70 13.15
N ALA A 234 -12.38 13.13 13.74
CA ALA A 234 -12.43 12.80 15.15
C ALA A 234 -12.00 11.36 15.41
N SER A 235 -11.56 11.04 16.64
CA SER A 235 -11.23 9.67 17.04
C SER A 235 -11.38 9.47 18.54
N GLY A 236 -11.52 8.22 18.97
CA GLY A 236 -11.62 7.93 20.40
C GLY A 236 -11.82 6.45 20.75
N LEU A 237 -11.87 6.18 22.04
CA LEU A 237 -12.25 4.89 22.60
C LEU A 237 -13.61 5.03 23.29
N PHE A 238 -14.58 4.25 22.83
CA PHE A 238 -15.96 4.27 23.31
C PHE A 238 -16.25 2.90 23.90
N ASP A 239 -16.39 2.83 25.22
CA ASP A 239 -16.55 1.59 25.96
C ASP A 239 -17.83 1.63 26.79
N ASN A 240 -18.59 0.54 26.76
CA ASN A 240 -19.90 0.41 27.39
C ASN A 240 -20.84 1.60 27.11
N MET A 241 -21.15 1.82 25.84
CA MET A 241 -22.02 2.91 25.39
C MET A 241 -23.34 2.36 24.87
N TRP A 242 -24.45 2.85 25.42
CA TRP A 242 -25.80 2.47 24.99
C TRP A 242 -26.53 3.69 24.44
N LEU A 243 -26.95 3.61 23.18
CA LEU A 243 -27.68 4.65 22.46
C LEU A 243 -29.10 4.15 22.22
N TRP A 244 -29.99 4.45 23.16
CA TRP A 244 -31.33 3.88 23.23
C TRP A 244 -32.42 4.92 22.99
N VAL A 245 -33.28 4.63 22.01
CA VAL A 245 -34.59 5.28 21.87
C VAL A 245 -35.63 4.40 22.54
N ALA A 246 -36.51 5.01 23.33
CA ALA A 246 -37.43 4.26 24.16
C ALA A 246 -38.46 3.47 23.35
N ASP A 247 -38.42 2.16 23.49
CA ASP A 247 -39.44 1.23 23.01
C ASP A 247 -40.49 0.91 24.09
N HIS A 248 -40.14 1.07 25.36
CA HIS A 248 -41.02 0.96 26.54
C HIS A 248 -40.68 1.98 27.64
N ILE A 249 -41.58 2.14 28.62
CA ILE A 249 -41.29 2.92 29.83
C ILE A 249 -40.30 2.19 30.72
N ILE A 250 -39.33 2.90 31.28
CA ILE A 250 -38.35 2.32 32.22
C ILE A 250 -38.66 2.67 33.67
N ASP A 251 -39.35 3.79 33.89
CA ASP A 251 -39.85 4.16 35.21
C ASP A 251 -41.17 3.46 35.46
N ASP A 252 -41.10 2.38 36.23
CA ASP A 252 -42.24 1.57 36.62
C ASP A 252 -43.35 2.43 37.27
N PRO A 253 -44.53 2.55 36.63
CA PRO A 253 -45.65 3.30 37.18
C PRO A 253 -46.29 2.60 38.40
N ASP A 254 -46.04 1.31 38.60
CA ASP A 254 -46.55 0.51 39.73
C ASP A 254 -45.43 -0.30 40.40
N ARG A 255 -44.62 0.38 41.21
CA ARG A 255 -43.48 -0.19 41.96
C ARG A 255 -43.83 -1.31 42.96
N GLN A 256 -45.10 -1.69 43.09
CA GLN A 256 -45.56 -2.77 43.98
C GLN A 256 -45.88 -4.05 43.21
N ASP A 257 -45.88 -4.02 41.87
CA ASP A 257 -46.12 -5.17 41.00
C ASP A 257 -44.86 -5.48 40.18
N ASP A 258 -44.06 -6.44 40.64
CA ASP A 258 -42.87 -6.94 39.93
C ASP A 258 -43.20 -7.53 38.54
N GLY A 259 -44.49 -7.78 38.25
CA GLY A 259 -45.00 -8.27 36.97
C GLY A 259 -45.55 -7.21 36.03
N ASN A 260 -45.35 -5.91 36.33
CA ASN A 260 -45.87 -4.83 35.51
C ASN A 260 -45.40 -4.95 34.04
N ASN A 261 -46.31 -4.68 33.12
CA ASN A 261 -46.16 -4.92 31.68
C ASN A 261 -45.16 -3.96 30.99
N MET A 262 -44.65 -2.95 31.71
CA MET A 262 -43.74 -1.91 31.22
C MET A 262 -44.17 -1.41 29.84
N ASP A 263 -45.25 -0.62 29.80
CA ASP A 263 -45.95 -0.28 28.57
C ASP A 263 -45.04 0.27 27.46
N GLN A 264 -45.27 -0.24 26.24
CA GLN A 264 -44.59 0.19 25.02
C GLN A 264 -45.02 1.61 24.61
N LEU A 265 -44.16 2.30 23.85
CA LEU A 265 -44.41 3.62 23.29
C LEU A 265 -43.75 3.78 21.90
N SER A 266 -44.10 4.84 21.14
CA SER A 266 -43.41 5.17 19.89
C SER A 266 -42.79 6.57 19.96
N VAL A 267 -41.48 6.61 20.18
CA VAL A 267 -40.62 7.81 20.13
C VAL A 267 -39.77 7.76 18.87
N TYR A 268 -39.58 8.91 18.22
CA TYR A 268 -38.86 8.97 16.94
C TYR A 268 -37.54 9.71 17.07
N VAL A 269 -36.45 9.01 16.81
CA VAL A 269 -35.13 9.59 16.55
C VAL A 269 -34.68 9.14 15.17
N ALA A 270 -34.23 10.09 14.34
CA ALA A 270 -33.94 9.74 12.94
C ALA A 270 -32.76 8.76 12.83
N ARG A 271 -31.67 8.97 13.58
CA ARG A 271 -30.39 8.22 13.43
C ARG A 271 -29.84 7.75 14.77
N GLY A 272 -29.25 6.56 14.79
CA GLY A 272 -28.47 6.07 15.92
C GLY A 272 -27.07 6.70 15.95
N LEU A 273 -26.05 5.90 15.64
CA LEU A 273 -24.65 6.31 15.54
C LEU A 273 -24.20 6.46 14.09
N LEU A 274 -23.77 7.67 13.70
CA LEU A 274 -23.02 7.91 12.47
C LEU A 274 -21.52 7.97 12.78
N VAL A 275 -20.74 7.12 12.12
CA VAL A 275 -19.28 7.05 12.21
C VAL A 275 -18.68 7.40 10.85
N GLU A 276 -17.97 8.53 10.80
CA GLU A 276 -17.21 8.96 9.62
C GLU A 276 -15.70 9.07 9.91
N SER A 277 -15.28 8.76 11.15
CA SER A 277 -13.88 8.80 11.58
C SER A 277 -12.96 8.07 10.61
N THR A 278 -11.85 8.71 10.27
CA THR A 278 -10.79 8.13 9.43
C THR A 278 -9.52 7.78 10.21
N ASP A 279 -9.52 8.04 11.52
CA ASP A 279 -8.45 7.76 12.46
C ASP A 279 -8.81 6.58 13.39
N ALA A 280 -7.81 6.04 14.09
CA ALA A 280 -8.00 4.86 14.94
C ALA A 280 -9.08 5.10 16.01
N THR A 281 -10.16 4.33 15.91
CA THR A 281 -11.33 4.42 16.81
C THR A 281 -11.77 3.03 17.25
N TRP A 282 -12.13 2.90 18.52
CA TRP A 282 -12.55 1.64 19.13
C TRP A 282 -13.94 1.74 19.73
N LEU A 283 -14.83 0.80 19.38
CA LEU A 283 -16.18 0.66 19.91
C LEU A 283 -16.27 -0.67 20.67
N TYR A 284 -16.08 -0.64 21.99
CA TYR A 284 -16.14 -1.81 22.84
C TYR A 284 -17.52 -1.92 23.50
N GLY A 285 -18.21 -3.05 23.26
CA GLY A 285 -19.50 -3.33 23.89
C GLY A 285 -20.55 -2.24 23.68
N THR A 286 -20.63 -1.67 22.47
CA THR A 286 -21.59 -0.58 22.18
C THR A 286 -22.90 -1.13 21.62
N SER A 287 -24.01 -0.48 21.97
CA SER A 287 -25.33 -0.76 21.42
C SER A 287 -26.00 0.52 20.91
N ALA A 288 -26.71 0.43 19.78
CA ALA A 288 -27.59 1.47 19.26
C ALA A 288 -28.91 0.86 18.82
N GLU A 289 -30.02 1.44 19.25
CA GLU A 289 -31.34 0.81 19.13
C GLU A 289 -32.44 1.82 18.82
N HIS A 290 -33.41 1.34 18.04
CA HIS A 290 -34.72 1.94 17.83
C HIS A 290 -34.73 3.30 17.10
N ALA A 291 -33.65 3.65 16.41
CA ALA A 291 -33.63 4.78 15.49
C ALA A 291 -34.33 4.44 14.16
N VAL A 292 -34.97 5.44 13.53
CA VAL A 292 -35.85 5.27 12.36
C VAL A 292 -35.07 4.91 11.09
N PHE A 293 -33.87 5.45 10.89
CA PHE A 293 -33.08 5.26 9.66
C PHE A 293 -32.13 4.08 9.78
N TYR A 294 -31.27 4.14 10.80
CA TYR A 294 -30.24 3.15 11.04
C TYR A 294 -29.76 3.21 12.48
N GLN A 295 -29.27 2.08 12.98
CA GLN A 295 -28.66 2.00 14.30
C GLN A 295 -27.17 2.36 14.25
N TYR A 296 -26.42 1.77 13.32
CA TYR A 296 -25.04 2.17 13.00
C TYR A 296 -24.90 2.51 11.52
N ASN A 297 -24.11 3.55 11.23
CA ASN A 297 -23.70 3.87 9.88
C ASN A 297 -22.21 4.20 9.84
N PHE A 298 -21.43 3.28 9.28
CA PHE A 298 -20.02 3.49 8.95
C PHE A 298 -19.95 4.00 7.51
N HIS A 299 -19.76 5.31 7.37
CA HIS A 299 -19.81 5.99 6.09
C HIS A 299 -18.46 6.64 5.79
N ASN A 300 -17.77 6.14 4.75
CA ASN A 300 -16.40 6.57 4.41
C ASN A 300 -15.41 6.48 5.60
N ALA A 301 -15.72 5.64 6.59
CA ALA A 301 -14.93 5.50 7.81
C ALA A 301 -13.70 4.62 7.57
N LYS A 302 -12.65 4.85 8.37
CA LYS A 302 -11.40 4.08 8.30
C LYS A 302 -10.84 3.77 9.68
N ASN A 303 -10.16 2.63 9.76
CA ASN A 303 -9.39 2.24 10.94
C ASN A 303 -10.27 2.13 12.19
N ILE A 304 -11.31 1.29 12.10
CA ILE A 304 -12.27 1.07 13.18
C ILE A 304 -12.16 -0.37 13.68
N TYR A 305 -12.08 -0.53 15.00
CA TYR A 305 -12.41 -1.79 15.65
C TYR A 305 -13.73 -1.64 16.40
N ALA A 306 -14.65 -2.58 16.22
CA ALA A 306 -15.87 -2.65 17.02
C ALA A 306 -16.10 -4.08 17.51
N GLY A 307 -16.47 -4.28 18.77
CA GLY A 307 -16.72 -5.62 19.31
C GLY A 307 -17.24 -5.62 20.75
N MET A 308 -18.39 -6.24 21.07
CA MET A 308 -19.47 -6.64 20.16
C MET A 308 -20.38 -5.43 19.86
N LEU A 309 -20.94 -5.36 18.64
CA LEU A 309 -22.06 -4.46 18.32
C LEU A 309 -23.41 -5.13 18.63
N GLN A 310 -24.40 -4.35 19.05
CA GLN A 310 -25.77 -4.83 19.27
C GLN A 310 -26.81 -3.84 18.72
N THR A 311 -27.85 -4.32 18.03
CA THR A 311 -28.91 -3.47 17.47
C THR A 311 -30.32 -4.08 17.48
N GLU A 312 -31.31 -3.21 17.63
CA GLU A 312 -32.74 -3.48 17.34
C GLU A 312 -33.36 -2.31 16.55
N PRO A 313 -34.19 -2.56 15.53
CA PRO A 313 -35.00 -1.53 14.91
C PRO A 313 -36.22 -1.19 15.78
N PRO A 314 -36.82 0.00 15.62
CA PRO A 314 -37.96 0.39 16.42
C PRO A 314 -39.18 -0.50 16.17
N TYR A 315 -39.88 -0.88 17.25
CA TYR A 315 -40.92 -1.92 17.21
C TYR A 315 -42.15 -1.54 16.38
N PHE A 316 -42.37 -0.25 16.16
CA PHE A 316 -43.45 0.26 15.34
C PHE A 316 -43.22 0.03 13.85
N GLN A 317 -41.97 -0.07 13.36
CA GLN A 317 -41.70 -0.27 11.94
C GLN A 317 -42.21 -1.64 11.47
N PRO A 318 -42.80 -1.74 10.26
CA PRO A 318 -42.87 -0.74 9.19
C PRO A 318 -44.08 0.23 9.26
N THR A 319 -44.67 0.47 10.44
CA THR A 319 -45.80 1.41 10.61
C THR A 319 -45.49 2.53 11.63
N PRO A 320 -45.05 3.73 11.18
CA PRO A 320 -44.76 4.07 9.80
C PRO A 320 -43.42 3.45 9.36
N ARG A 321 -43.26 3.30 8.05
CA ARG A 321 -42.04 2.75 7.46
C ARG A 321 -40.94 3.80 7.43
N ALA A 322 -39.66 3.40 7.46
CA ALA A 322 -38.56 4.35 7.22
C ALA A 322 -38.72 5.01 5.83
N PRO A 323 -38.48 6.32 5.66
CA PRO A 323 -37.90 7.27 6.61
C PRO A 323 -38.93 8.12 7.39
N HIS A 324 -40.21 7.73 7.48
CA HIS A 324 -41.19 8.53 8.23
C HIS A 324 -40.95 8.46 9.76
N PRO A 325 -41.18 9.56 10.52
CA PRO A 325 -41.74 10.85 10.07
C PRO A 325 -40.71 11.84 9.49
N PHE A 326 -39.43 11.46 9.36
CA PHE A 326 -38.31 12.33 8.96
C PHE A 326 -38.02 12.36 7.46
N SER A 327 -39.01 12.14 6.60
CA SER A 327 -38.80 12.02 5.14
C SER A 327 -38.14 13.25 4.51
N LYS A 328 -38.39 14.45 5.06
CA LYS A 328 -37.79 15.70 4.58
C LYS A 328 -36.32 15.87 4.98
N GLN A 329 -35.83 15.07 5.93
CA GLN A 329 -34.48 15.15 6.50
C GLN A 329 -33.55 14.06 5.99
N VAL A 330 -33.99 13.26 5.02
CA VAL A 330 -33.12 12.33 4.30
C VAL A 330 -32.04 13.13 3.58
N GLY A 331 -30.76 12.82 3.82
CA GLY A 331 -29.63 13.51 3.22
C GLY A 331 -29.15 14.74 3.99
N THR A 332 -29.73 15.03 5.17
CA THR A 332 -29.16 16.03 6.10
C THR A 332 -27.75 15.63 6.54
N PHE A 333 -27.46 14.33 6.60
CA PHE A 333 -26.11 13.80 6.83
C PHE A 333 -25.63 13.04 5.58
N SER A 334 -24.34 13.18 5.25
CA SER A 334 -23.70 12.59 4.06
C SER A 334 -23.93 11.09 3.90
N GLY A 335 -23.98 10.37 5.02
CA GLY A 335 -24.14 8.91 5.04
C GLY A 335 -25.57 8.39 4.92
N ASP A 336 -26.59 9.24 4.87
CA ASP A 336 -27.97 8.78 4.88
C ASP A 336 -28.32 7.89 3.67
N PRO A 337 -29.06 6.78 3.87
CA PRO A 337 -29.69 6.06 2.78
C PRO A 337 -30.62 6.96 1.98
N LYS A 338 -30.75 6.69 0.68
CA LYS A 338 -31.58 7.50 -0.21
C LYS A 338 -33.08 7.24 -0.08
N TYR A 339 -33.49 6.13 0.57
CA TYR A 339 -34.88 5.70 0.75
C TYR A 339 -35.75 5.85 -0.50
N LYS A 340 -35.30 5.25 -1.62
CA LYS A 340 -36.03 5.31 -2.90
C LYS A 340 -37.39 4.59 -2.84
N CYS A 341 -37.54 3.63 -1.93
CA CYS A 341 -38.75 2.86 -1.68
C CYS A 341 -39.31 2.21 -2.94
N ASP A 342 -38.43 1.59 -3.72
CA ASP A 342 -38.74 0.85 -4.95
C ASP A 342 -39.12 -0.62 -4.67
N ASN A 343 -39.30 -0.97 -3.39
CA ASN A 343 -39.57 -2.30 -2.87
C ASN A 343 -38.41 -3.29 -3.04
N SER A 344 -37.19 -2.84 -3.37
CA SER A 344 -36.01 -3.70 -3.32
C SER A 344 -35.65 -4.07 -1.88
N ASP A 345 -34.85 -5.13 -1.69
CA ASP A 345 -34.35 -5.52 -0.37
C ASP A 345 -33.23 -4.58 0.14
N SER A 346 -32.74 -3.69 -0.73
CA SER A 346 -31.67 -2.73 -0.45
C SER A 346 -32.16 -1.28 -0.29
N ASP A 347 -33.47 -1.02 -0.37
CA ASP A 347 -34.00 0.35 -0.31
C ASP A 347 -34.09 0.91 1.12
N GLY A 348 -34.09 0.03 2.13
CA GLY A 348 -34.21 0.36 3.56
C GLY A 348 -35.56 0.95 3.94
N CYS A 349 -36.58 0.82 3.09
CA CYS A 349 -37.85 1.50 3.29
C CYS A 349 -38.89 0.68 4.07
N ASP A 350 -38.62 -0.57 4.43
CA ASP A 350 -39.47 -1.33 5.35
C ASP A 350 -39.15 -0.93 6.79
N THR A 351 -37.91 -1.16 7.22
CA THR A 351 -37.46 -1.04 8.61
C THR A 351 -36.02 -0.53 8.64
N ALA A 352 -35.63 0.13 9.73
CA ALA A 352 -34.33 0.75 9.92
C ALA A 352 -33.18 -0.25 9.76
N TRP A 353 -32.10 0.18 9.13
CA TRP A 353 -30.90 -0.65 9.01
C TRP A 353 -30.29 -0.93 10.38
N ALA A 354 -29.89 -2.18 10.64
CA ALA A 354 -29.03 -2.47 11.79
C ALA A 354 -27.68 -1.79 11.61
N VAL A 355 -27.01 -2.09 10.50
CA VAL A 355 -25.71 -1.49 10.17
C VAL A 355 -25.63 -1.17 8.69
N ILE A 356 -25.22 0.05 8.39
CA ILE A 356 -24.78 0.48 7.06
C ILE A 356 -23.26 0.53 7.07
N LEU A 357 -22.63 -0.10 6.08
CA LEU A 357 -21.19 -0.12 5.90
C LEU A 357 -20.90 0.25 4.45
N THR A 358 -20.55 1.52 4.22
CA THR A 358 -20.38 2.07 2.87
C THR A 358 -19.09 2.86 2.71
N GLY A 359 -18.42 2.71 1.57
CA GLY A 359 -17.22 3.49 1.22
C GLY A 359 -16.03 3.32 2.18
N SER A 360 -16.10 2.35 3.09
CA SER A 360 -15.23 2.26 4.27
C SER A 360 -14.05 1.29 4.07
N GLU A 361 -13.00 1.42 4.90
CA GLU A 361 -11.74 0.67 4.76
C GLU A 361 -11.15 0.31 6.13
N ASN A 362 -10.45 -0.82 6.26
CA ASN A 362 -9.78 -1.22 7.52
C ASN A 362 -10.74 -1.25 8.72
N ILE A 363 -11.93 -1.82 8.53
CA ILE A 363 -12.94 -2.00 9.58
C ILE A 363 -12.97 -3.46 10.02
N MET A 364 -12.76 -3.69 11.32
CA MET A 364 -12.94 -4.98 11.96
C MET A 364 -14.13 -4.94 12.90
N ILE A 365 -15.16 -5.73 12.60
CA ILE A 365 -16.25 -6.01 13.54
C ILE A 365 -15.99 -7.37 14.19
N GLY A 366 -15.48 -7.36 15.43
CA GLY A 366 -15.20 -8.53 16.26
C GLY A 366 -16.42 -9.00 17.05
N GLY A 367 -17.50 -9.37 16.34
CA GLY A 367 -18.77 -9.80 16.91
C GLY A 367 -19.88 -8.78 16.66
N ALA A 368 -21.06 -9.25 16.24
CA ALA A 368 -22.27 -8.44 16.18
C ALA A 368 -23.52 -9.27 16.40
N GLY A 369 -24.45 -8.77 17.20
CA GLY A 369 -25.81 -9.30 17.35
C GLY A 369 -26.82 -8.27 16.87
N THR A 370 -27.44 -8.51 15.71
CA THR A 370 -28.38 -7.56 15.12
C THR A 370 -29.74 -8.21 14.92
N TYR A 371 -30.77 -7.66 15.56
CA TYR A 371 -32.06 -8.34 15.72
C TYR A 371 -33.19 -7.55 15.10
N SER A 372 -34.27 -8.24 14.74
CA SER A 372 -35.55 -7.63 14.35
C SER A 372 -36.66 -8.49 14.94
N TRP A 373 -37.36 -7.98 15.96
CA TRP A 373 -38.31 -8.76 16.75
C TRP A 373 -39.77 -8.53 16.38
N PHE A 374 -40.07 -7.38 15.77
CA PHE A 374 -41.42 -6.91 15.59
C PHE A 374 -41.71 -6.52 14.14
N ASP A 375 -42.97 -6.69 13.76
CA ASP A 375 -43.62 -6.05 12.63
C ASP A 375 -44.87 -5.37 13.20
N THR A 376 -44.85 -4.03 13.28
CA THR A 376 -45.95 -3.22 13.81
C THR A 376 -46.41 -3.70 15.20
N TYR A 377 -45.47 -3.81 16.14
CA TYR A 377 -45.66 -4.35 17.50
C TYR A 377 -46.14 -5.81 17.59
N THR A 378 -46.03 -6.59 16.51
CA THR A 378 -46.34 -8.04 16.53
C THR A 378 -45.10 -8.89 16.33
N GLN A 379 -45.01 -10.04 17.02
CA GLN A 379 -43.85 -10.92 16.98
C GLN A 379 -44.03 -12.18 16.11
N THR A 380 -45.15 -12.29 15.39
CA THR A 380 -45.46 -13.49 14.57
C THR A 380 -44.48 -13.68 13.40
N CYS A 381 -43.75 -12.63 13.05
CA CYS A 381 -42.75 -12.61 11.98
C CYS A 381 -41.44 -13.33 12.36
N ILE A 382 -41.10 -13.48 13.66
CA ILE A 382 -39.80 -14.02 14.13
C ILE A 382 -39.60 -15.45 13.62
N GLY A 383 -40.60 -16.32 13.84
CA GLY A 383 -40.53 -17.73 13.45
C GLY A 383 -40.42 -17.94 11.93
N LYS A 384 -40.79 -16.91 11.14
CA LYS A 384 -40.69 -16.89 9.69
C LYS A 384 -39.43 -16.20 9.16
N GLN A 385 -38.63 -15.57 10.04
CA GLN A 385 -37.49 -14.71 9.66
C GLN A 385 -37.92 -13.61 8.66
N ALA A 386 -39.04 -12.95 8.95
CA ALA A 386 -39.70 -12.02 8.03
C ALA A 386 -40.17 -10.71 8.70
N CYS A 387 -39.59 -10.33 9.85
CA CYS A 387 -39.87 -9.05 10.52
C CYS A 387 -39.29 -7.86 9.75
N GLN A 388 -38.19 -8.09 9.04
CA GLN A 388 -37.50 -7.12 8.20
C GLN A 388 -36.87 -7.81 6.98
N LYS A 389 -36.74 -7.12 5.86
CA LYS A 389 -36.12 -7.66 4.65
C LYS A 389 -34.63 -7.88 4.80
N ALA A 390 -33.90 -6.92 5.35
CA ALA A 390 -32.45 -6.98 5.48
C ALA A 390 -31.93 -6.19 6.68
N LEU A 391 -30.91 -6.70 7.38
CA LEU A 391 -30.30 -6.03 8.54
C LEU A 391 -29.08 -5.18 8.17
N TRP A 392 -28.20 -5.71 7.31
CA TRP A 392 -26.95 -5.04 6.94
C TRP A 392 -26.97 -4.60 5.49
N PHE A 393 -26.63 -3.33 5.24
CA PHE A 393 -26.33 -2.83 3.91
C PHE A 393 -24.82 -2.66 3.75
N VAL A 394 -24.19 -3.45 2.88
CA VAL A 394 -22.75 -3.47 2.68
C VAL A 394 -22.43 -3.18 1.21
N SER A 395 -21.90 -1.99 0.92
CA SER A 395 -21.68 -1.57 -0.47
C SER A 395 -20.44 -0.71 -0.63
N GLU A 396 -19.79 -0.79 -1.79
CA GLU A 396 -18.71 0.12 -2.19
C GLU A 396 -17.57 0.19 -1.15
N ASN A 397 -17.36 -0.86 -0.37
CA ASN A 397 -16.29 -0.91 0.61
C ASN A 397 -14.95 -1.18 -0.07
N ARG A 398 -13.90 -0.67 0.56
CA ARG A 398 -12.52 -0.77 0.09
C ARG A 398 -11.85 -1.97 0.76
N ALA A 399 -10.52 -1.98 0.77
CA ALA A 399 -9.76 -3.10 1.31
C ALA A 399 -9.99 -3.31 2.82
N ASN A 400 -9.85 -4.58 3.23
CA ASN A 400 -9.67 -4.99 4.61
C ASN A 400 -10.86 -4.67 5.54
N VAL A 401 -12.08 -4.92 5.06
CA VAL A 401 -13.30 -4.85 5.88
C VAL A 401 -13.78 -6.26 6.20
N ARG A 402 -13.80 -6.61 7.48
CA ARG A 402 -14.17 -7.94 7.98
C ARG A 402 -15.19 -7.85 9.10
N ILE A 403 -16.21 -8.69 9.02
CA ILE A 403 -17.14 -8.99 10.11
C ILE A 403 -16.84 -10.41 10.60
N GLN A 404 -16.62 -10.56 11.89
CA GLN A 404 -16.48 -11.85 12.56
C GLN A 404 -17.67 -12.06 13.48
N HIS A 405 -18.15 -13.30 13.54
CA HIS A 405 -19.20 -13.71 14.48
C HIS A 405 -20.46 -12.83 14.41
N LEU A 406 -21.07 -12.78 13.22
CA LEU A 406 -22.33 -12.08 12.98
C LEU A 406 -23.51 -13.00 13.31
N ILE A 407 -24.36 -12.56 14.23
CA ILE A 407 -25.60 -13.21 14.66
C ILE A 407 -26.78 -12.33 14.25
N THR A 408 -27.78 -12.92 13.62
CA THR A 408 -29.00 -12.21 13.20
C THR A 408 -30.27 -12.94 13.61
N ILE A 409 -31.33 -12.18 13.87
CA ILE A 409 -32.67 -12.70 14.20
C ILE A 409 -33.72 -11.93 13.39
N GLY A 410 -34.73 -12.66 12.89
CA GLY A 410 -35.99 -12.09 12.41
C GLY A 410 -35.96 -11.44 11.03
N ALA A 411 -34.80 -11.29 10.38
CA ALA A 411 -34.72 -10.76 9.01
C ALA A 411 -34.57 -11.83 7.94
N THR A 412 -35.05 -11.54 6.73
CA THR A 412 -34.93 -12.45 5.57
C THR A 412 -33.48 -12.54 5.09
N ASN A 413 -32.82 -11.40 4.93
CA ASN A 413 -31.41 -11.28 4.57
C ASN A 413 -30.58 -10.82 5.78
N MET A 414 -29.47 -11.50 6.04
CA MET A 414 -28.46 -11.04 7.01
C MET A 414 -27.74 -9.80 6.48
N ILE A 415 -27.30 -9.88 5.22
CA ILE A 415 -26.54 -8.84 4.52
C ILE A 415 -27.12 -8.70 3.11
N VAL A 416 -27.26 -7.47 2.62
CA VAL A 416 -27.53 -7.17 1.21
C VAL A 416 -26.46 -6.24 0.66
N SER A 417 -26.04 -6.48 -0.59
CA SER A 417 -25.02 -5.68 -1.26
C SER A 417 -25.62 -4.58 -2.14
N GLY A 418 -24.78 -3.64 -2.59
CA GLY A 418 -25.19 -2.56 -3.50
C GLY A 418 -25.72 -3.03 -4.87
N THR A 419 -25.47 -4.28 -5.26
CA THR A 419 -26.04 -4.89 -6.48
C THR A 419 -27.42 -5.51 -6.26
N GLY A 420 -27.94 -5.45 -5.03
CA GLY A 420 -29.25 -6.00 -4.64
C GLY A 420 -29.22 -7.49 -4.29
N LYS A 421 -28.04 -8.12 -4.25
CA LYS A 421 -27.90 -9.54 -3.87
C LYS A 421 -27.81 -9.69 -2.35
N GLY A 422 -28.60 -10.61 -1.80
CA GLY A 422 -28.70 -10.86 -0.37
C GLY A 422 -28.12 -12.20 0.08
N ILE A 423 -27.53 -12.21 1.28
CA ILE A 423 -27.17 -13.42 2.02
C ILE A 423 -28.33 -13.76 2.94
N LEU A 424 -29.02 -14.86 2.64
CA LEU A 424 -30.23 -15.27 3.35
C LEU A 424 -29.93 -15.76 4.77
N ALA A 425 -30.79 -15.38 5.73
CA ALA A 425 -30.74 -15.89 7.08
C ALA A 425 -30.98 -17.41 7.13
N ARG A 426 -31.94 -17.90 6.33
CA ARG A 426 -32.28 -19.33 6.25
C ARG A 426 -31.07 -20.22 5.92
N ASP A 427 -30.20 -19.78 5.02
CA ASP A 427 -29.04 -20.56 4.57
C ASP A 427 -27.91 -20.60 5.62
N ASN A 428 -28.04 -19.79 6.67
CA ASN A 428 -27.09 -19.66 7.77
C ASN A 428 -27.76 -19.90 9.13
N GLN A 429 -28.92 -20.56 9.17
CA GLN A 429 -29.62 -20.87 10.41
C GLN A 429 -28.73 -21.74 11.32
N ALA A 430 -28.52 -21.28 12.55
CA ALA A 430 -27.66 -21.95 13.53
C ALA A 430 -28.44 -22.85 14.49
N THR A 431 -29.74 -22.61 14.67
CA THR A 431 -30.63 -23.44 15.50
C THR A 431 -32.03 -23.57 14.91
N ASP A 432 -32.68 -24.70 15.19
CA ASP A 432 -34.09 -24.94 14.88
C ASP A 432 -35.04 -24.54 16.01
N SER A 433 -34.50 -24.25 17.21
CA SER A 433 -35.28 -23.78 18.36
C SER A 433 -35.77 -22.35 18.17
N HIS A 434 -36.95 -22.01 18.69
CA HIS A 434 -37.42 -20.63 18.71
C HIS A 434 -36.65 -19.81 19.77
N PRO A 435 -36.15 -18.60 19.45
CA PRO A 435 -36.14 -17.98 18.13
C PRO A 435 -35.04 -18.58 17.23
N ARG A 436 -35.37 -18.76 15.94
CA ARG A 436 -34.40 -19.21 14.93
C ARG A 436 -33.43 -18.07 14.63
N TRP A 437 -32.17 -18.22 15.04
CA TRP A 437 -31.11 -17.28 14.76
C TRP A 437 -30.14 -17.82 13.71
N SER A 438 -29.50 -16.91 12.98
CA SER A 438 -28.59 -17.22 11.89
C SER A 438 -27.20 -16.66 12.16
N HIS A 439 -26.18 -17.35 11.66
CA HIS A 439 -24.78 -17.14 12.03
C HIS A 439 -23.84 -17.13 10.83
N ILE A 440 -22.98 -16.11 10.77
CA ILE A 440 -21.81 -16.08 9.89
C ILE A 440 -20.55 -15.95 10.75
N SER A 441 -19.62 -16.89 10.59
CA SER A 441 -18.37 -16.90 11.36
C SER A 441 -17.40 -15.84 10.88
N ILE A 442 -17.24 -15.70 9.56
CA ILE A 442 -16.41 -14.66 8.93
C ILE A 442 -17.12 -14.18 7.66
N TYR A 443 -17.24 -12.88 7.50
CA TYR A 443 -17.62 -12.23 6.26
C TYR A 443 -16.54 -11.23 5.88
N ASP A 444 -15.85 -11.49 4.77
CA ASP A 444 -14.94 -10.55 4.11
C ASP A 444 -15.71 -9.80 3.03
N ALA A 445 -15.88 -8.49 3.20
CA ALA A 445 -16.62 -7.68 2.23
C ALA A 445 -15.90 -7.65 0.87
N GLU A 446 -16.67 -7.62 -0.22
CA GLU A 446 -16.12 -7.36 -1.54
C GLU A 446 -15.50 -5.97 -1.58
N SER A 447 -14.21 -5.92 -1.94
CA SER A 447 -13.57 -4.67 -2.28
C SER A 447 -14.05 -4.30 -3.68
N VAL A 448 -14.80 -3.22 -3.82
CA VAL A 448 -14.84 -2.56 -5.14
C VAL A 448 -13.39 -2.24 -5.47
N ALA A 449 -12.92 -2.69 -6.63
CA ALA A 449 -11.64 -2.24 -7.16
C ALA A 449 -11.70 -0.73 -7.05
N ALA A 450 -10.86 -0.16 -6.19
CA ALA A 450 -10.90 1.25 -5.93
C ALA A 450 -10.88 1.92 -7.31
N THR A 451 -11.93 2.68 -7.66
CA THR A 451 -11.62 3.96 -8.27
C THR A 451 -10.67 4.55 -7.27
N ASP A 452 -9.39 4.53 -7.60
CA ASP A 452 -8.35 5.20 -6.84
C ASP A 452 -8.86 6.63 -6.64
N THR A 453 -9.58 6.87 -5.54
CA THR A 453 -9.45 8.15 -4.88
C THR A 453 -7.97 8.14 -4.57
N VAL A 454 -7.25 8.84 -5.44
CA VAL A 454 -5.99 9.49 -5.19
C VAL A 454 -5.75 9.42 -3.70
N ASP A 455 -4.76 8.61 -3.32
CA ASP A 455 -4.23 8.65 -1.97
C ASP A 455 -4.07 10.13 -1.63
N SER A 456 -4.97 10.68 -0.79
CA SER A 456 -4.88 12.06 -0.37
C SER A 456 -3.66 12.25 0.52
N SER A 457 -2.92 11.18 0.84
CA SER A 457 -1.57 11.31 1.37
C SER A 457 -0.70 12.12 0.42
N CYS A 458 -0.86 12.02 -0.90
CA CYS A 458 0.00 12.74 -1.84
C CYS A 458 -0.24 14.27 -1.80
N ALA A 459 -1.46 14.69 -1.47
CA ALA A 459 -1.79 16.12 -1.31
C ALA A 459 -1.37 16.69 0.05
N ALA A 460 -1.16 15.86 1.07
CA ALA A 460 -0.98 16.30 2.47
C ALA A 460 0.46 16.67 2.85
N SER A 461 1.48 16.29 2.07
CA SER A 461 2.88 16.68 2.37
C SER A 461 3.62 17.19 1.15
N LYS A 462 4.48 18.19 1.37
CA LYS A 462 5.33 18.79 0.33
C LYS A 462 6.15 17.69 -0.37
N PRO A 463 6.28 17.70 -1.71
CA PRO A 463 7.20 16.83 -2.42
C PRO A 463 8.59 16.91 -1.79
N THR A 464 9.24 15.78 -1.63
CA THR A 464 10.65 15.68 -1.20
C THR A 464 11.60 15.78 -2.39
N PHE A 465 11.11 15.50 -3.60
CA PHE A 465 11.85 15.76 -4.83
C PHE A 465 11.86 17.25 -5.19
N GLU A 466 13.06 17.81 -5.32
CA GLU A 466 13.27 19.15 -5.86
C GLU A 466 13.80 19.05 -7.29
N LEU A 467 13.24 19.84 -8.22
CA LEU A 467 13.81 19.94 -9.57
C LEU A 467 15.22 20.52 -9.49
N PRO A 468 16.21 19.87 -10.13
CA PRO A 468 17.57 20.34 -10.07
C PRO A 468 17.69 21.65 -10.85
N LYS A 469 18.36 22.66 -10.27
CA LYS A 469 18.64 23.94 -10.96
C LYS A 469 19.55 23.76 -12.18
N GLU A 470 20.42 22.75 -12.14
CA GLU A 470 21.39 22.39 -13.17
C GLU A 470 21.50 20.87 -13.25
N PRO A 471 21.66 20.28 -14.44
CA PRO A 471 21.88 18.84 -14.57
C PRO A 471 23.17 18.40 -13.86
N PRO A 472 23.21 17.19 -13.28
CA PRO A 472 24.38 16.71 -12.56
C PRO A 472 25.60 16.66 -13.48
N LYS A 473 26.68 17.33 -13.06
CA LYS A 473 27.96 17.33 -13.76
C LYS A 473 28.64 15.99 -13.53
N GLY A 474 28.88 15.26 -14.61
CA GLY A 474 29.62 13.99 -14.62
C GLY A 474 30.77 14.04 -15.61
N GLU A 475 31.81 13.26 -15.33
CA GLU A 475 32.96 13.07 -16.18
C GLU A 475 32.78 11.76 -16.97
N TRP A 476 33.11 11.83 -18.26
CA TRP A 476 33.10 10.69 -19.15
C TRP A 476 34.48 10.11 -19.26
N TYR A 477 34.54 8.79 -19.33
CA TYR A 477 35.74 8.09 -19.74
C TYR A 477 35.44 7.14 -20.91
N PRO A 478 36.29 7.15 -21.96
CA PRO A 478 37.31 8.13 -22.25
C PRO A 478 36.66 9.50 -22.52
N ASN A 479 37.44 10.58 -22.38
CA ASN A 479 36.95 11.90 -22.73
C ASN A 479 36.70 11.99 -24.26
N ALA A 480 35.94 12.98 -24.73
CA ALA A 480 35.52 13.06 -26.14
C ALA A 480 36.70 13.25 -27.13
N GLU A 481 37.88 13.59 -26.64
CA GLU A 481 39.10 13.80 -27.43
C GLU A 481 39.87 12.48 -27.65
N LEU A 482 39.61 11.47 -26.83
CA LEU A 482 40.22 10.14 -26.88
C LEU A 482 39.28 9.18 -27.63
N GLY A 483 39.65 8.78 -28.85
CA GLY A 483 38.86 7.85 -29.67
C GLY A 483 38.72 6.44 -29.04
N LEU A 484 37.86 5.58 -29.61
CA LEU A 484 37.60 4.21 -29.11
C LEU A 484 38.83 3.28 -29.08
N GLY A 485 39.96 3.66 -29.71
CA GLY A 485 41.24 2.95 -29.59
C GLY A 485 42.14 3.42 -28.43
N ALA A 486 41.71 4.43 -27.68
CA ALA A 486 42.46 5.02 -26.55
C ALA A 486 42.01 4.50 -25.18
N TRP A 487 41.19 3.45 -25.16
CA TRP A 487 40.88 2.68 -23.95
C TRP A 487 42.13 1.89 -23.56
N ASP A 488 42.93 2.47 -22.69
CA ASP A 488 44.13 1.83 -22.15
C ASP A 488 43.89 1.54 -20.68
N ASP A 489 43.74 0.25 -20.35
CA ASP A 489 43.57 -0.21 -18.97
C ASP A 489 44.79 0.15 -18.07
N SER A 490 45.91 0.60 -18.67
CA SER A 490 47.12 1.08 -17.99
C SER A 490 47.22 2.60 -17.82
N LEU A 491 46.37 3.40 -18.51
CA LEU A 491 46.30 4.86 -18.34
C LEU A 491 45.24 5.23 -17.28
N ASP A 492 45.72 5.76 -16.14
CA ASP A 492 44.97 6.41 -15.06
C ASP A 492 43.92 5.53 -14.32
N ALA A 493 44.35 4.32 -13.91
CA ALA A 493 43.62 3.45 -12.97
C ALA A 493 43.51 4.04 -11.54
N SER A 494 44.20 5.13 -11.26
CA SER A 494 44.16 5.87 -10.01
C SER A 494 42.88 6.66 -9.79
N LYS A 495 42.04 6.85 -10.81
CA LYS A 495 40.78 7.58 -10.66
C LYS A 495 39.59 6.64 -10.71
N ILE A 496 38.81 6.62 -9.64
CA ILE A 496 37.60 5.81 -9.48
C ILE A 496 36.40 6.72 -9.34
N TYR A 497 35.34 6.45 -10.11
CA TYR A 497 34.06 7.09 -9.91
C TYR A 497 33.16 6.28 -8.96
N VAL A 498 32.46 6.98 -8.08
CA VAL A 498 31.42 6.41 -7.21
C VAL A 498 30.13 7.17 -7.46
N THR A 499 29.22 6.58 -8.21
CA THR A 499 27.88 7.12 -8.42
C THR A 499 27.00 6.75 -7.24
N ILE A 500 26.55 7.73 -6.47
CA ILE A 500 25.54 7.54 -5.44
C ILE A 500 24.20 7.99 -6.01
N VAL A 501 23.23 7.08 -6.06
CA VAL A 501 21.85 7.33 -6.48
C VAL A 501 20.97 7.30 -5.24
N ASN A 502 20.39 8.45 -4.91
CA ASN A 502 19.50 8.61 -3.78
C ASN A 502 18.04 8.54 -4.25
N LEU A 503 17.38 7.41 -4.03
CA LEU A 503 15.95 7.23 -4.28
C LEU A 503 15.21 7.06 -2.93
N ALA A 504 15.67 7.78 -1.91
CA ALA A 504 15.07 7.88 -0.60
C ALA A 504 14.59 9.33 -0.36
N PRO A 505 13.65 9.55 0.57
CA PRO A 505 13.08 10.88 0.84
C PRO A 505 13.98 11.77 1.72
N TYR A 506 15.25 11.41 1.89
CA TYR A 506 16.20 12.07 2.80
C TYR A 506 17.43 12.54 2.05
N THR A 507 17.97 13.70 2.40
CA THR A 507 19.27 14.13 1.88
C THR A 507 20.36 13.22 2.45
N PHE A 508 21.22 12.70 1.57
CA PHE A 508 22.48 12.08 1.99
C PHE A 508 23.51 13.18 2.14
N LYS A 509 23.68 13.64 3.38
CA LYS A 509 24.54 14.76 3.74
C LYS A 509 25.96 14.28 3.97
N LEU A 510 26.92 14.82 3.23
CA LEU A 510 28.33 14.60 3.50
C LEU A 510 28.69 15.31 4.81
N VAL A 511 29.09 14.55 5.82
CA VAL A 511 29.42 15.03 7.16
C VAL A 511 30.91 15.36 7.26
N ASP A 512 31.75 14.44 6.78
CA ASP A 512 33.19 14.57 6.85
C ASP A 512 33.84 13.84 5.67
N ARG A 513 35.03 14.32 5.31
CA ARG A 513 35.85 13.73 4.25
C ARG A 513 37.32 13.91 4.57
N SER A 514 38.04 12.79 4.61
CA SER A 514 39.48 12.78 4.80
C SER A 514 40.16 11.90 3.77
N CYS A 515 41.41 12.22 3.45
CA CYS A 515 42.24 11.41 2.58
C CYS A 515 43.70 11.56 3.00
N TYR A 516 44.44 10.49 2.76
CA TYR A 516 45.82 10.33 3.16
C TYR A 516 46.59 9.76 1.98
N GLN A 517 47.62 10.49 1.55
CA GLN A 517 48.46 10.15 0.39
C GLN A 517 47.71 10.03 -0.96
N MET A 518 46.52 10.60 -1.03
CA MET A 518 45.70 10.67 -2.25
C MET A 518 45.67 12.11 -2.79
N ASP A 519 45.38 12.22 -4.09
CA ASP A 519 45.23 13.50 -4.79
C ASP A 519 43.96 14.24 -4.43
N GLY A 520 42.89 13.49 -4.25
CA GLY A 520 41.63 14.07 -3.85
C GLY A 520 40.54 13.04 -3.71
N MET A 521 39.53 13.43 -2.93
CA MET A 521 38.23 12.78 -2.96
C MET A 521 37.20 13.88 -3.11
N TRP A 522 36.36 13.80 -4.14
CA TRP A 522 35.35 14.80 -4.45
C TRP A 522 33.96 14.21 -4.29
N PHE A 523 33.57 14.15 -3.03
CA PHE A 523 32.24 13.76 -2.59
C PHE A 523 31.43 14.99 -2.23
N GLY A 524 30.11 14.86 -2.30
CA GLY A 524 29.20 15.90 -1.83
C GLY A 524 27.81 15.32 -1.56
N ASP A 525 26.92 16.22 -1.14
CA ASP A 525 25.53 15.88 -0.83
C ASP A 525 24.82 15.26 -2.04
N VAL A 526 23.90 14.34 -1.76
CA VAL A 526 23.02 13.74 -2.76
C VAL A 526 21.58 13.96 -2.30
N LEU A 527 20.89 14.85 -3.01
CA LEU A 527 19.51 15.23 -2.70
C LEU A 527 18.53 14.08 -2.98
N PRO A 528 17.34 14.07 -2.34
CA PRO A 528 16.30 13.08 -2.60
C PRO A 528 15.91 13.01 -4.09
N GLY A 529 16.01 11.82 -4.69
CA GLY A 529 15.70 11.58 -6.11
C GLY A 529 16.83 11.89 -7.09
N HIS A 530 17.99 12.33 -6.60
CA HIS A 530 19.10 12.73 -7.43
C HIS A 530 20.22 11.69 -7.42
N SER A 531 21.06 11.77 -8.45
CA SER A 531 22.29 11.01 -8.55
C SER A 531 23.49 11.93 -8.58
N ARG A 532 24.59 11.52 -7.96
CA ARG A 532 25.88 12.23 -8.02
C ARG A 532 27.00 11.26 -8.36
N GLN A 533 27.75 11.57 -9.42
CA GLN A 533 29.03 10.93 -9.66
C GLN A 533 30.08 11.62 -8.79
N ASN A 534 30.65 10.86 -7.86
CA ASN A 534 31.75 11.31 -7.00
C ASN A 534 33.05 10.72 -7.51
N THR A 535 34.17 11.28 -7.08
CA THR A 535 35.48 10.86 -7.57
C THR A 535 36.41 10.57 -6.40
N ILE A 536 37.14 9.47 -6.51
CA ILE A 536 38.28 9.10 -5.68
C ILE A 536 39.50 9.15 -6.58
N ASP A 537 40.48 9.97 -6.26
CA ASP A 537 41.68 10.16 -7.06
C ASP A 537 42.92 9.84 -6.22
N TYR A 538 43.57 8.74 -6.57
CA TYR A 538 44.73 8.21 -5.86
C TYR A 538 46.05 8.84 -6.37
N PHE A 539 46.12 9.50 -7.55
CA PHE A 539 47.42 9.97 -8.10
C PHE A 539 47.45 11.24 -8.97
N GLY A 540 48.38 12.13 -8.57
CA GLY A 540 48.85 13.31 -9.28
C GLY A 540 49.82 14.11 -8.40
N GLY A 541 51.07 13.64 -8.35
CA GLY A 541 52.22 14.55 -8.27
C GLY A 541 52.99 14.69 -6.96
N LYS A 542 53.14 13.64 -6.13
CA LYS A 542 54.24 13.59 -5.14
C LYS A 542 55.20 12.45 -5.47
N GLY A 543 56.33 12.82 -6.04
CA GLY A 543 57.33 11.91 -6.61
C GLY A 543 57.75 10.74 -5.71
N GLY A 544 57.38 9.53 -6.13
CA GLY A 544 58.08 8.30 -5.75
C GLY A 544 57.65 7.61 -4.45
N THR A 545 56.53 7.99 -3.82
CA THR A 545 55.99 7.24 -2.68
C THR A 545 55.12 6.07 -3.14
N TYR A 546 55.46 4.85 -2.70
CA TYR A 546 54.70 3.65 -3.00
C TYR A 546 53.33 3.70 -2.30
N PRO A 547 52.20 3.48 -3.00
CA PRO A 547 50.84 3.62 -2.47
C PRO A 547 50.48 2.43 -1.57
N VAL A 548 51.25 2.13 -0.53
CA VAL A 548 51.02 0.94 0.30
C VAL A 548 49.85 1.18 1.27
N ASP A 549 49.65 2.43 1.70
CA ASP A 549 48.72 2.85 2.75
C ASP A 549 47.80 4.03 2.36
N ASP A 550 47.63 4.30 1.05
CA ASP A 550 46.63 5.25 0.56
C ASP A 550 45.25 4.91 1.13
N ASN A 551 44.62 5.90 1.76
CA ASN A 551 43.33 5.71 2.40
C ASN A 551 42.52 7.01 2.37
N GLY A 552 41.22 6.88 2.22
CA GLY A 552 40.32 8.01 2.28
C GLY A 552 38.93 7.57 2.66
N GLU A 553 38.18 8.47 3.30
CA GLU A 553 36.88 8.19 3.88
C GLU A 553 35.95 9.36 3.60
N ALA A 554 34.73 9.06 3.14
CA ALA A 554 33.63 10.00 3.00
C ALA A 554 32.47 9.51 3.87
N TYR A 555 32.15 10.26 4.92
CA TYR A 555 31.11 9.95 5.89
C TYR A 555 29.81 10.65 5.50
N TYR A 556 28.75 9.87 5.38
CA TYR A 556 27.41 10.37 5.10
C TYR A 556 26.50 10.16 6.30
N SER A 557 25.70 11.19 6.59
CA SER A 557 24.51 11.08 7.43
C SER A 557 23.27 11.17 6.54
N ILE A 558 22.23 10.45 6.93
CA ILE A 558 20.94 10.49 6.25
C ILE A 558 20.04 11.37 7.10
N GLU A 559 19.81 12.60 6.63
CA GLU A 559 19.16 13.64 7.43
C GLU A 559 17.81 13.16 7.98
N GLY A 560 17.59 13.40 9.28
CA GLY A 560 16.33 13.05 9.96
C GLY A 560 16.17 11.58 10.36
N THR A 561 17.16 10.71 10.10
CA THR A 561 17.04 9.26 10.38
C THR A 561 18.00 8.72 11.45
N GLY A 562 19.06 9.47 11.76
CA GLY A 562 20.15 8.98 12.62
C GLY A 562 21.03 7.89 11.97
N LYS A 563 20.74 7.46 10.74
CA LYS A 563 21.55 6.48 10.01
C LYS A 563 22.74 7.14 9.32
N THR A 564 23.80 6.36 9.18
CA THR A 564 25.06 6.78 8.53
C THR A 564 25.59 5.68 7.61
N PHE A 565 26.40 6.09 6.64
CA PHE A 565 27.25 5.17 5.88
C PHE A 565 28.57 5.82 5.53
N VAL A 566 29.55 4.99 5.17
CA VAL A 566 30.89 5.43 4.82
C VAL A 566 31.29 4.84 3.48
N ILE A 567 31.88 5.67 2.62
CA ILE A 567 32.62 5.23 1.45
C ILE A 567 34.09 5.35 1.77
N LYS A 568 34.82 4.23 1.72
CA LYS A 568 36.26 4.18 1.93
C LYS A 568 36.99 3.90 0.63
N ALA A 569 38.06 4.63 0.40
CA ALA A 569 39.07 4.32 -0.60
C ALA A 569 40.07 3.35 0.02
N VAL A 570 40.12 2.12 -0.49
CA VAL A 570 41.06 1.09 -0.02
C VAL A 570 41.99 0.67 -1.15
N HIS A 571 43.18 0.19 -0.78
CA HIS A 571 44.18 -0.31 -1.72
C HIS A 571 44.55 -1.78 -1.42
N ARG A 572 44.53 -2.62 -2.44
CA ARG A 572 44.82 -4.07 -2.40
C ARG A 572 46.04 -4.41 -3.24
N ILE A 573 47.22 -4.29 -2.61
CA ILE A 573 48.51 -4.53 -3.25
C ILE A 573 48.58 -5.93 -3.84
N GLY A 574 49.01 -6.03 -5.10
CA GLY A 574 49.21 -7.31 -5.79
C GLY A 574 47.97 -7.84 -6.53
N GLU A 575 46.82 -7.19 -6.40
CA GLU A 575 45.62 -7.52 -7.19
C GLU A 575 45.60 -6.77 -8.53
N LYS A 576 44.98 -7.38 -9.56
CA LYS A 576 44.90 -6.82 -10.93
C LYS A 576 44.32 -5.40 -10.97
N TYR A 577 43.34 -5.14 -10.09
CA TYR A 577 42.74 -3.83 -9.88
C TYR A 577 42.81 -3.47 -8.40
N PRO A 578 43.89 -2.79 -7.98
CA PRO A 578 44.24 -2.65 -6.58
C PRO A 578 43.48 -1.53 -5.87
N TYR A 579 43.06 -0.48 -6.58
CA TYR A 579 42.27 0.61 -6.01
C TYR A 579 40.79 0.23 -5.93
N ARG A 580 40.15 0.34 -4.76
CA ARG A 580 38.78 -0.15 -4.56
C ARG A 580 37.95 0.76 -3.65
N PRO A 581 36.67 0.99 -3.97
CA PRO A 581 35.74 1.55 -3.01
C PRO A 581 35.21 0.43 -2.10
N ARG A 582 35.20 0.69 -0.79
CA ARG A 582 34.53 -0.12 0.22
C ARG A 582 33.38 0.67 0.83
N VAL A 583 32.17 0.11 0.78
CA VAL A 583 30.98 0.72 1.36
C VAL A 583 30.68 0.07 2.69
N GLU A 584 30.57 0.87 3.74
CA GLU A 584 30.20 0.43 5.09
C GLU A 584 28.80 0.95 5.42
N LEU A 585 27.83 0.04 5.57
CA LEU A 585 26.45 0.35 5.95
C LEU A 585 26.16 -0.05 7.40
N SER A 586 27.15 -0.01 8.28
CA SER A 586 26.98 -0.36 9.70
C SER A 586 25.93 0.51 10.40
N GLY A 587 25.78 1.78 10.00
CA GLY A 587 24.70 2.66 10.45
C GLY A 587 23.29 2.24 10.01
N PHE A 588 23.17 1.25 9.12
CA PHE A 588 21.91 0.59 8.75
C PHE A 588 21.72 -0.77 9.43
N GLY A 589 22.66 -1.20 10.30
CA GLY A 589 22.70 -2.57 10.82
C GLY A 589 23.19 -3.60 9.79
N ASN A 590 23.77 -3.14 8.67
CA ASN A 590 24.30 -3.98 7.60
C ASN A 590 25.82 -4.06 7.65
N GLY A 591 26.38 -5.05 6.95
CA GLY A 591 27.84 -5.23 6.85
C GLY A 591 28.53 -4.20 5.95
N ALA A 592 29.80 -4.48 5.68
CA ALA A 592 30.61 -3.76 4.72
C ALA A 592 30.85 -4.62 3.48
N THR A 593 30.80 -4.01 2.30
CA THR A 593 31.15 -4.67 1.03
C THR A 593 32.28 -3.88 0.37
N GLU A 594 33.37 -4.57 0.07
CA GLU A 594 34.42 -4.05 -0.79
C GLU A 594 34.10 -4.44 -2.23
N TYR A 595 34.09 -3.45 -3.11
CA TYR A 595 33.81 -3.67 -4.51
C TYR A 595 35.11 -3.92 -5.28
N THR A 596 35.12 -4.97 -6.08
CA THR A 596 36.17 -5.17 -7.08
C THR A 596 36.16 -3.98 -8.04
N ALA A 597 37.33 -3.39 -8.30
CA ALA A 597 37.42 -2.29 -9.25
C ALA A 597 37.01 -2.73 -10.66
N ARG A 598 36.31 -1.85 -11.36
CA ARG A 598 35.68 -2.14 -12.65
C ARG A 598 36.53 -1.80 -13.88
N GLY A 599 37.84 -1.70 -13.69
CA GLY A 599 38.77 -1.06 -14.64
C GLY A 599 38.90 0.44 -14.38
N PRO A 600 39.86 1.12 -15.06
CA PRO A 600 40.09 2.55 -14.86
C PRO A 600 38.84 3.37 -15.17
N GLN A 601 38.54 4.34 -14.31
CA GLN A 601 37.53 5.37 -14.55
C GLN A 601 36.12 4.85 -14.89
N ARG A 602 35.80 3.61 -14.48
CA ARG A 602 34.42 3.10 -14.43
C ARG A 602 33.77 3.37 -13.08
N ALA A 603 32.46 3.56 -13.09
CA ALA A 603 31.75 3.89 -11.87
C ALA A 603 31.33 2.64 -11.10
N PHE A 604 31.52 2.68 -9.79
CA PHE A 604 30.73 1.88 -8.88
C PHE A 604 29.40 2.60 -8.61
N ASN A 605 28.25 1.92 -8.74
CA ASN A 605 26.94 2.54 -8.57
C ASN A 605 26.26 2.04 -7.27
N LEU A 606 26.20 2.92 -6.27
CA LEU A 606 25.47 2.71 -5.03
C LEU A 606 24.08 3.30 -5.15
N ILE A 607 23.06 2.45 -5.25
CA ILE A 607 21.66 2.86 -5.23
C ILE A 607 21.12 2.57 -3.85
N ILE A 608 20.55 3.58 -3.20
CA ILE A 608 19.85 3.44 -1.92
C ILE A 608 18.44 3.99 -2.11
N THR A 609 17.44 3.19 -1.76
CA THR A 609 16.03 3.56 -1.71
C THR A 609 15.42 3.04 -0.41
N GLY A 610 14.19 3.45 -0.10
CA GLY A 610 13.55 3.14 1.18
C GLY A 610 13.40 4.34 2.10
N SER A 611 12.74 4.13 3.23
CA SER A 611 12.57 5.13 4.29
C SER A 611 12.80 4.49 5.66
N GLU A 612 12.87 5.27 6.75
CA GLU A 612 12.86 4.69 8.12
C GLU A 612 11.64 3.79 8.33
N LYS A 613 10.51 4.21 7.76
CA LYS A 613 9.26 3.48 7.83
C LYS A 613 9.29 2.23 6.96
N PHE A 614 9.70 2.32 5.70
CA PHE A 614 9.71 1.20 4.75
C PHE A 614 10.89 0.23 4.95
N GLY A 615 11.97 0.66 5.59
CA GLY A 615 13.26 -0.03 5.55
C GLY A 615 14.04 0.32 4.28
N PHE A 616 15.37 0.23 4.35
CA PHE A 616 16.24 0.59 3.24
C PHE A 616 16.62 -0.61 2.38
N ILE A 617 16.60 -0.40 1.06
CA ILE A 617 17.06 -1.34 0.04
C ILE A 617 18.27 -0.71 -0.65
N THR A 618 19.34 -1.49 -0.82
CA THR A 618 20.57 -1.02 -1.46
C THR A 618 21.02 -1.94 -2.58
N SER A 619 21.82 -1.44 -3.53
CA SER A 619 22.43 -2.26 -4.58
C SER A 619 23.54 -3.20 -4.08
N MET A 620 23.94 -3.10 -2.80
CA MET A 620 24.94 -3.99 -2.19
C MET A 620 24.44 -5.41 -1.95
N TYR A 621 23.12 -5.57 -1.74
CA TYR A 621 22.52 -6.84 -1.42
C TYR A 621 21.46 -7.20 -2.46
N PRO A 622 21.16 -8.49 -2.68
CA PRO A 622 20.10 -8.88 -3.61
C PRO A 622 18.73 -8.38 -3.13
N PRO A 623 18.06 -7.44 -3.85
CA PRO A 623 16.66 -7.14 -3.55
C PRO A 623 15.74 -8.30 -3.95
N PRO A 624 14.43 -8.24 -3.62
CA PRO A 624 13.48 -9.29 -3.97
C PRO A 624 13.48 -9.62 -5.47
N VAL A 625 13.44 -10.90 -5.80
CA VAL A 625 13.40 -11.38 -7.20
C VAL A 625 12.05 -11.06 -7.87
N GLY A 626 10.95 -11.34 -7.17
CA GLY A 626 9.58 -10.92 -7.54
C GLY A 626 9.32 -9.49 -7.08
N TRP A 627 10.03 -8.53 -7.69
CA TRP A 627 10.00 -7.14 -7.25
C TRP A 627 8.67 -6.43 -7.58
N MET A 628 7.98 -6.82 -8.67
CA MET A 628 6.69 -6.21 -8.99
C MET A 628 5.66 -6.58 -7.93
N GLN A 629 5.61 -7.86 -7.55
CA GLN A 629 4.74 -8.35 -6.49
C GLN A 629 5.10 -7.74 -5.13
N HIS A 630 6.40 -7.56 -4.84
CA HIS A 630 6.85 -6.85 -3.64
C HIS A 630 6.39 -5.38 -3.61
N LEU A 631 6.30 -4.74 -4.78
CA LEU A 631 5.84 -3.37 -4.95
C LEU A 631 4.35 -3.28 -5.35
N LYS A 632 3.55 -4.33 -5.18
CA LYS A 632 2.15 -4.37 -5.65
C LYS A 632 1.35 -3.17 -5.15
N ASP A 633 1.54 -2.76 -3.90
CA ASP A 633 0.83 -1.61 -3.30
C ASP A 633 1.25 -0.26 -3.90
N VAL A 634 2.41 -0.20 -4.56
CA VAL A 634 2.96 1.00 -5.22
C VAL A 634 2.60 1.03 -6.68
N ILE A 635 2.87 -0.06 -7.39
CA ILE A 635 2.72 -0.11 -8.85
C ILE A 635 1.33 -0.60 -9.26
N GLY A 636 0.64 -1.39 -8.44
CA GLY A 636 -0.67 -1.97 -8.74
C GLY A 636 -1.72 -0.94 -9.15
N PRO A 637 -1.87 0.17 -8.42
CA PRO A 637 -2.78 1.26 -8.79
C PRO A 637 -2.36 2.04 -10.05
N ARG A 638 -1.13 1.89 -10.53
CA ARG A 638 -0.63 2.61 -11.70
C ARG A 638 -1.00 1.88 -12.98
N THR A 639 -1.18 2.63 -14.05
CA THR A 639 -1.23 2.05 -15.39
C THR A 639 0.16 1.61 -15.83
N VAL A 640 0.25 0.67 -16.78
CA VAL A 640 1.53 0.13 -17.27
C VAL A 640 2.48 1.24 -17.76
N ASN A 641 1.96 2.29 -18.41
CA ASN A 641 2.72 3.47 -18.85
C ASN A 641 3.20 4.40 -17.71
N HIS A 642 2.90 4.10 -16.44
CA HIS A 642 3.43 4.78 -15.25
C HIS A 642 4.32 3.87 -14.39
N VAL A 643 4.78 2.75 -14.96
CA VAL A 643 5.72 1.84 -14.31
C VAL A 643 7.02 1.76 -15.08
N VAL A 644 8.12 1.79 -14.34
CA VAL A 644 9.48 1.57 -14.85
C VAL A 644 9.89 0.13 -14.66
N MET A 645 10.58 -0.44 -15.65
CA MET A 645 11.16 -1.78 -15.54
C MET A 645 12.49 -1.90 -16.31
N PRO A 646 13.40 -2.80 -15.88
CA PRO A 646 14.55 -3.16 -16.69
C PRO A 646 14.11 -3.95 -17.93
N GLY A 647 14.80 -3.74 -19.04
CA GLY A 647 14.59 -4.45 -20.29
C GLY A 647 15.86 -5.07 -20.85
N SER A 648 15.69 -6.15 -21.61
CA SER A 648 16.79 -6.89 -22.21
C SER A 648 16.69 -6.85 -23.74
N HIS A 649 17.72 -6.27 -24.37
CA HIS A 649 17.87 -6.25 -25.83
C HIS A 649 18.36 -7.62 -26.32
N ASN A 650 17.79 -8.13 -27.42
CA ASN A 650 18.09 -9.45 -27.99
C ASN A 650 18.19 -10.54 -26.91
N ALA A 651 17.17 -10.66 -26.07
CA ALA A 651 17.26 -11.35 -24.79
C ALA A 651 17.60 -12.85 -24.88
N GLY A 652 17.35 -13.50 -26.02
CA GLY A 652 17.72 -14.89 -26.27
C GLY A 652 19.20 -15.12 -26.63
N MET A 653 19.95 -14.05 -26.92
CA MET A 653 21.37 -14.11 -27.27
C MET A 653 22.26 -14.12 -26.01
N SER A 654 22.00 -15.10 -25.14
CA SER A 654 22.83 -15.39 -23.96
C SER A 654 24.02 -16.30 -24.25
N ALA A 655 24.03 -16.92 -25.44
CA ALA A 655 25.08 -17.78 -25.95
C ALA A 655 25.07 -17.72 -27.49
N ILE A 656 26.16 -18.18 -28.10
CA ILE A 656 26.21 -18.45 -29.55
C ILE A 656 25.67 -19.86 -29.77
N GLY A 657 24.56 -19.94 -30.50
CA GLY A 657 23.84 -21.18 -30.80
C GLY A 657 24.48 -22.00 -31.92
N LYS A 658 23.76 -23.02 -32.37
CA LYS A 658 24.21 -24.02 -33.34
C LYS A 658 24.64 -23.40 -34.68
N PHE A 659 23.93 -22.38 -35.15
CA PHE A 659 24.18 -21.75 -36.44
C PHE A 659 24.78 -20.37 -36.25
N SER A 660 25.92 -20.14 -36.90
CA SER A 660 26.78 -18.96 -36.74
C SER A 660 27.42 -18.57 -38.06
N TRP A 661 27.51 -17.27 -38.32
CA TRP A 661 27.92 -16.64 -39.59
C TRP A 661 28.90 -15.53 -39.28
N GLU A 662 30.19 -15.90 -39.29
CA GLU A 662 31.29 -15.02 -38.85
C GLU A 662 31.06 -14.41 -37.45
N ALA A 663 30.29 -15.11 -36.62
CA ALA A 663 29.90 -14.67 -35.30
C ALA A 663 30.69 -15.36 -34.20
N THR A 664 31.00 -14.57 -33.19
CA THR A 664 31.68 -14.95 -31.98
C THR A 664 30.93 -14.39 -30.78
N ARG A 665 31.26 -14.88 -29.58
CA ARG A 665 30.79 -14.28 -28.33
C ARG A 665 31.05 -12.77 -28.27
N LEU A 666 32.16 -12.31 -28.86
CA LEU A 666 32.59 -10.91 -28.77
C LEU A 666 31.76 -9.96 -29.64
N ASN A 667 31.30 -10.42 -30.80
CA ASN A 667 30.68 -9.54 -31.81
C ASN A 667 29.16 -9.73 -31.97
N THR A 668 28.56 -10.73 -31.31
CA THR A 668 27.16 -11.13 -31.55
C THR A 668 26.36 -11.38 -30.27
N GLN A 669 26.98 -11.84 -29.18
CA GLN A 669 26.26 -12.09 -27.93
C GLN A 669 25.82 -10.76 -27.28
N ASN A 670 24.60 -10.70 -26.75
CA ASN A 670 24.03 -9.48 -26.15
C ASN A 670 23.79 -9.61 -24.64
N GLN A 671 23.65 -10.83 -24.13
CA GLN A 671 23.39 -11.07 -22.72
C GLN A 671 24.39 -12.09 -22.16
N ALA A 672 24.79 -11.94 -20.91
CA ALA A 672 25.63 -12.94 -20.23
C ALA A 672 24.80 -14.09 -19.66
N TYR A 673 23.58 -13.78 -19.20
CA TYR A 673 22.70 -14.71 -18.52
C TYR A 673 21.59 -15.19 -19.44
N ASN A 674 21.10 -16.41 -19.25
CA ASN A 674 19.89 -16.88 -19.91
C ASN A 674 18.65 -16.08 -19.46
N LEU A 675 17.53 -16.22 -20.17
CA LEU A 675 16.34 -15.39 -19.93
C LEU A 675 15.76 -15.60 -18.51
N TYR A 676 15.83 -16.81 -17.95
CA TYR A 676 15.42 -17.06 -16.56
C TYR A 676 16.23 -16.21 -15.57
N ASN A 677 17.56 -16.16 -15.72
CA ASN A 677 18.39 -15.36 -14.83
C ASN A 677 18.27 -13.86 -15.13
N GLN A 678 18.02 -13.44 -16.37
CA GLN A 678 17.66 -12.05 -16.69
C GLN A 678 16.36 -11.62 -15.95
N LEU A 679 15.33 -12.48 -15.93
CA LEU A 679 14.12 -12.26 -15.13
C LEU A 679 14.46 -12.14 -13.63
N ARG A 680 15.33 -13.02 -13.09
CA ARG A 680 15.74 -12.94 -11.69
C ARG A 680 16.52 -11.67 -11.33
N LEU A 681 17.28 -11.16 -12.29
CA LEU A 681 18.05 -9.92 -12.21
C LEU A 681 17.21 -8.67 -12.44
N GLY A 682 15.91 -8.81 -12.71
CA GLY A 682 14.92 -7.74 -12.66
C GLY A 682 14.22 -7.43 -13.97
N SER A 683 14.69 -7.94 -15.12
CA SER A 683 14.09 -7.65 -16.42
C SER A 683 12.63 -8.10 -16.51
N ARG A 684 11.76 -7.26 -17.04
CA ARG A 684 10.35 -7.58 -17.34
C ARG A 684 9.95 -7.23 -18.77
N TRP A 685 10.82 -6.56 -19.50
CA TRP A 685 10.64 -6.20 -20.91
C TRP A 685 11.68 -6.91 -21.79
N PHE A 686 11.26 -7.70 -22.77
CA PHE A 686 12.17 -8.51 -23.57
C PHE A 686 11.99 -8.26 -25.07
N ASP A 687 13.07 -7.84 -25.74
CA ASP A 687 13.19 -7.88 -27.20
C ASP A 687 13.67 -9.27 -27.63
N LEU A 688 12.81 -10.03 -28.29
CA LEU A 688 13.08 -11.38 -28.80
C LEU A 688 13.02 -11.36 -30.33
N ARG A 689 14.06 -11.87 -30.96
CA ARG A 689 14.10 -12.04 -32.41
C ARG A 689 14.21 -13.52 -32.70
N VAL A 690 13.23 -14.08 -33.39
CA VAL A 690 13.12 -15.53 -33.59
C VAL A 690 13.19 -15.86 -35.07
N VAL A 691 14.09 -16.78 -35.41
CA VAL A 691 14.30 -17.30 -36.75
C VAL A 691 14.04 -18.80 -36.80
N ILE A 692 13.71 -19.29 -37.99
CA ILE A 692 13.72 -20.73 -38.30
C ILE A 692 14.94 -21.00 -39.14
N ILE A 693 15.66 -22.08 -38.84
CA ILE A 693 16.69 -22.59 -39.72
C ILE A 693 16.12 -23.81 -40.46
N LYS A 694 16.17 -23.76 -41.80
CA LYS A 694 15.65 -24.85 -42.66
C LYS A 694 16.58 -26.06 -42.55
N GLU A 695 16.12 -27.11 -41.87
CA GLU A 695 16.74 -28.44 -41.81
C GLU A 695 15.72 -29.51 -42.27
N ASP A 696 16.19 -30.70 -42.65
CA ASP A 696 15.30 -31.84 -42.91
C ASP A 696 14.67 -32.33 -41.60
N GLY A 697 13.41 -31.96 -41.32
CA GLY A 697 12.72 -32.32 -40.07
C GLY A 697 11.65 -31.31 -39.61
N PRO A 698 11.15 -31.43 -38.36
CA PRO A 698 10.25 -30.43 -37.78
C PRO A 698 10.94 -29.07 -37.62
N TYR A 699 10.17 -27.97 -37.70
CA TYR A 699 10.70 -26.61 -37.59
C TYR A 699 11.49 -26.39 -36.29
N SER A 700 12.75 -25.93 -36.41
CA SER A 700 13.59 -25.56 -35.27
C SER A 700 13.63 -24.03 -35.12
N PHE A 701 13.10 -23.54 -33.99
CA PHE A 701 12.99 -22.12 -33.69
C PHE A 701 14.12 -21.67 -32.77
N HIS A 702 14.86 -20.67 -33.21
CA HIS A 702 15.99 -20.12 -32.47
C HIS A 702 15.82 -18.62 -32.31
N THR A 703 16.21 -18.11 -31.15
CA THR A 703 16.48 -16.67 -31.04
C THR A 703 17.69 -16.32 -31.89
N ALA A 704 17.83 -15.07 -32.35
CA ALA A 704 18.95 -14.68 -33.21
C ALA A 704 19.32 -13.20 -33.10
N HIS A 705 20.60 -12.91 -33.33
CA HIS A 705 21.09 -11.56 -33.62
C HIS A 705 21.92 -11.64 -34.88
N THR A 706 21.36 -11.11 -35.97
CA THR A 706 21.97 -11.18 -37.30
C THR A 706 21.86 -9.83 -38.02
N SER A 707 22.68 -9.65 -39.05
CA SER A 707 22.64 -8.49 -39.95
C SER A 707 21.49 -8.54 -40.96
N TYR A 708 20.68 -9.61 -40.96
CA TYR A 708 19.57 -9.83 -41.87
C TYR A 708 18.24 -9.31 -41.24
N PRO A 709 17.29 -8.74 -42.01
CA PRO A 709 17.21 -8.62 -43.47
C PRO A 709 18.03 -7.47 -44.10
N SER A 710 18.83 -6.76 -43.32
CA SER A 710 19.52 -5.55 -43.76
C SER A 710 20.68 -5.76 -44.73
N ARG A 711 21.04 -7.01 -45.08
CA ARG A 711 22.14 -7.35 -46.00
C ARG A 711 21.79 -8.49 -46.95
N PRO A 712 22.32 -8.47 -48.20
CA PRO A 712 22.07 -9.52 -49.18
C PRO A 712 22.77 -10.84 -48.82
N VAL A 713 22.38 -11.91 -49.53
CA VAL A 713 23.01 -13.25 -49.47
C VAL A 713 24.51 -13.18 -49.66
N GLY A 714 25.25 -13.94 -48.85
CA GLY A 714 26.71 -14.00 -48.85
C GLY A 714 27.42 -12.97 -47.96
N ASP A 715 26.70 -12.02 -47.35
CA ASP A 715 27.24 -10.97 -46.45
C ASP A 715 26.52 -10.95 -45.09
N MET A 716 26.13 -12.14 -44.61
CA MET A 716 25.40 -12.31 -43.36
C MET A 716 26.37 -12.45 -42.18
N TYR A 717 26.13 -11.65 -41.14
CA TYR A 717 26.88 -11.66 -39.88
C TYR A 717 25.93 -11.95 -38.74
N GLY A 718 26.36 -12.76 -37.77
CA GLY A 718 25.61 -13.02 -36.56
C GLY A 718 25.39 -14.49 -36.30
N ALA A 719 24.52 -14.80 -35.36
CA ALA A 719 24.26 -16.17 -34.95
C ALA A 719 22.84 -16.35 -34.41
N THR A 720 22.43 -17.60 -34.40
CA THR A 720 21.37 -18.07 -33.51
C THR A 720 21.83 -18.05 -32.06
N GLY A 721 20.89 -18.04 -31.12
CA GLY A 721 21.09 -18.13 -29.68
C GLY A 721 20.28 -19.29 -29.09
N ALA A 722 19.67 -19.05 -27.93
CA ALA A 722 18.82 -20.04 -27.27
C ALA A 722 17.65 -20.47 -28.17
N THR A 723 17.23 -21.73 -28.04
CA THR A 723 16.03 -22.23 -28.69
C THR A 723 14.78 -21.59 -28.08
N LEU A 724 13.70 -21.51 -28.86
CA LEU A 724 12.42 -21.01 -28.33
C LEU A 724 11.87 -21.90 -27.21
N ASP A 725 12.12 -23.22 -27.27
CA ASP A 725 11.70 -24.17 -26.24
C ASP A 725 12.40 -23.89 -24.89
N GLU A 726 13.70 -23.57 -24.90
CA GLU A 726 14.43 -23.15 -23.70
C GLU A 726 13.86 -21.84 -23.15
N VAL A 727 13.59 -20.86 -24.01
CA VAL A 727 12.97 -19.58 -23.62
C VAL A 727 11.63 -19.78 -22.93
N ILE A 728 10.75 -20.62 -23.51
CA ILE A 728 9.44 -20.95 -22.92
C ILE A 728 9.63 -21.65 -21.57
N GLY A 729 10.54 -22.62 -21.50
CA GLY A 729 10.86 -23.33 -20.25
C GLY A 729 11.31 -22.37 -19.15
N TRP A 730 12.19 -21.41 -19.47
CA TRP A 730 12.67 -20.39 -18.55
C TRP A 730 11.58 -19.43 -18.05
N ILE A 731 10.67 -19.00 -18.92
CA ILE A 731 9.53 -18.15 -18.54
C ILE A 731 8.58 -18.92 -17.63
N ASN A 732 8.29 -20.17 -17.97
CA ASN A 732 7.41 -21.04 -17.19
C ASN A 732 8.00 -21.34 -15.81
N GLN A 733 9.29 -21.60 -15.75
CA GLN A 733 10.00 -21.78 -14.49
C GLN A 733 9.89 -20.53 -13.62
N PHE A 734 10.20 -19.35 -14.18
CA PHE A 734 10.15 -18.10 -13.43
C PHE A 734 8.74 -17.78 -12.92
N THR A 735 7.73 -17.85 -13.77
CA THR A 735 6.35 -17.52 -13.41
C THR A 735 5.73 -18.51 -12.42
N ASN A 736 6.26 -19.73 -12.34
CA ASN A 736 5.90 -20.70 -11.31
C ASN A 736 6.56 -20.38 -9.95
N GLU A 737 7.81 -19.95 -9.95
CA GLU A 737 8.56 -19.61 -8.74
C GLU A 737 8.20 -18.23 -8.16
N TYR A 738 7.80 -17.28 -9.02
CA TYR A 738 7.50 -15.89 -8.64
C TYR A 738 6.13 -15.46 -9.21
N PRO A 739 5.02 -15.93 -8.63
CA PRO A 739 3.68 -15.57 -9.08
C PRO A 739 3.37 -14.09 -8.82
N GLY A 740 2.56 -13.50 -9.69
CA GLY A 740 2.10 -12.11 -9.59
C GLY A 740 2.94 -11.12 -10.40
N GLU A 741 4.01 -11.57 -11.04
CA GLU A 741 4.85 -10.76 -11.92
C GLU A 741 4.22 -10.57 -13.32
N VAL A 742 4.52 -9.46 -13.98
CA VAL A 742 4.06 -9.15 -15.35
C VAL A 742 5.24 -9.11 -16.30
N ILE A 743 5.21 -9.95 -17.34
CA ILE A 743 6.30 -10.10 -18.31
C ILE A 743 5.81 -9.68 -19.71
N PHE A 744 6.59 -8.83 -20.37
CA PHE A 744 6.32 -8.32 -21.72
C PHE A 744 7.32 -8.92 -22.70
N LEU A 745 6.84 -9.75 -23.61
CA LEU A 745 7.64 -10.36 -24.67
C LEU A 745 7.30 -9.70 -26.00
N TRP A 746 8.30 -9.06 -26.61
CA TRP A 746 8.15 -8.43 -27.92
C TRP A 746 8.94 -9.22 -28.94
N THR A 747 8.22 -9.87 -29.86
CA THR A 747 8.85 -10.65 -30.92
C THR A 747 8.92 -9.85 -32.21
N LYS A 748 10.14 -9.66 -32.70
CA LYS A 748 10.47 -8.90 -33.92
C LYS A 748 11.16 -9.79 -34.95
N TYR A 749 11.03 -9.45 -36.23
CA TYR A 749 11.76 -10.07 -37.34
C TYR A 749 11.61 -11.60 -37.39
N LEU A 750 10.40 -12.09 -37.69
CA LEU A 750 10.14 -13.53 -37.90
C LEU A 750 10.60 -14.00 -39.29
N TRP A 751 11.83 -14.50 -39.38
CA TRP A 751 12.49 -14.86 -40.64
C TRP A 751 13.03 -16.29 -40.68
N ALA A 752 12.75 -16.99 -41.77
CA ALA A 752 13.37 -18.26 -42.10
C ALA A 752 14.69 -18.01 -42.83
N LEU A 753 15.78 -18.58 -42.31
CA LEU A 753 17.12 -18.48 -42.87
C LEU A 753 17.58 -19.89 -43.33
N PRO A 754 18.24 -20.00 -44.49
CA PRO A 754 18.86 -21.26 -44.88
C PRO A 754 20.06 -21.57 -43.98
N ALA A 755 20.38 -22.85 -43.78
CA ALA A 755 21.53 -23.26 -42.96
C ALA A 755 22.89 -23.03 -43.64
N ASP A 756 22.92 -22.86 -44.96
CA ASP A 756 24.13 -22.79 -45.81
C ASP A 756 24.37 -21.43 -46.48
N PHE A 757 23.46 -20.45 -46.30
CA PHE A 757 23.50 -19.10 -46.89
C PHE A 757 23.56 -19.04 -48.40
N LEU A 758 23.09 -20.09 -49.09
CA LEU A 758 23.03 -20.07 -50.55
C LEU A 758 21.75 -19.38 -51.07
N GLU A 759 20.78 -19.11 -50.20
CA GLU A 759 19.48 -18.50 -50.53
C GLU A 759 19.17 -17.28 -49.66
N ASN A 760 18.32 -16.37 -50.16
CA ASN A 760 17.84 -15.25 -49.36
C ASN A 760 16.94 -15.77 -48.23
N GLY A 761 17.06 -15.16 -47.05
CA GLY A 761 16.05 -15.35 -46.01
C GLY A 761 14.68 -14.90 -46.50
N ARG A 762 13.63 -15.44 -45.90
CA ARG A 762 12.25 -15.04 -46.19
C ARG A 762 11.44 -14.91 -44.91
N SER A 763 10.34 -14.17 -44.95
CA SER A 763 9.35 -14.23 -43.88
C SER A 763 8.83 -15.66 -43.70
N PHE A 764 8.38 -15.99 -42.50
CA PHE A 764 7.74 -17.28 -42.24
C PHE A 764 6.54 -17.51 -43.17
N THR A 765 6.42 -18.74 -43.67
CA THR A 765 5.19 -19.20 -44.33
C THR A 765 4.07 -19.38 -43.30
N LYS A 766 2.83 -19.50 -43.76
CA LYS A 766 1.67 -19.76 -42.88
C LYS A 766 1.87 -21.01 -41.98
N PRO A 767 2.31 -22.18 -42.49
CA PRO A 767 2.55 -23.34 -41.62
C PRO A 767 3.64 -23.14 -40.58
N GLU A 768 4.69 -22.38 -40.91
CA GLU A 768 5.77 -22.03 -39.98
C GLU A 768 5.29 -21.06 -38.89
N LEU A 769 4.45 -20.08 -39.24
CA LEU A 769 3.78 -19.21 -38.27
C LEU A 769 2.85 -20.00 -37.35
N GLU A 770 2.05 -20.92 -37.89
CA GLU A 770 1.18 -21.79 -37.09
C GLU A 770 1.98 -22.66 -36.11
N ALA A 771 3.10 -23.22 -36.55
CA ALA A 771 4.00 -23.97 -35.68
C ALA A 771 4.66 -23.09 -34.60
N PHE A 772 5.08 -21.87 -34.96
CA PHE A 772 5.59 -20.87 -34.01
C PHE A 772 4.55 -20.53 -32.95
N TYR A 773 3.29 -20.30 -33.33
CA TYR A 773 2.22 -20.06 -32.37
C TYR A 773 1.93 -21.28 -31.50
N GLY A 774 1.95 -22.48 -32.08
CA GLY A 774 1.84 -23.72 -31.32
C GLY A 774 2.86 -23.80 -30.18
N LYS A 775 4.10 -23.34 -30.43
CA LYS A 775 5.14 -23.24 -29.38
C LYS A 775 4.79 -22.20 -28.32
N LEU A 776 4.39 -20.99 -28.71
CA LEU A 776 4.03 -19.92 -27.75
C LEU A 776 2.86 -20.30 -26.84
N LYS A 777 1.96 -21.20 -27.27
CA LYS A 777 0.90 -21.78 -26.42
C LYS A 777 1.42 -22.63 -25.26
N GLY A 778 2.71 -22.95 -25.24
CA GLY A 778 3.39 -23.58 -24.10
C GLY A 778 3.71 -22.63 -22.95
N ILE A 779 3.57 -21.31 -23.11
CA ILE A 779 3.90 -20.33 -22.06
C ILE A 779 2.80 -20.27 -20.98
N ASN A 780 3.12 -20.52 -19.72
CA ASN A 780 2.16 -20.42 -18.63
C ASN A 780 1.77 -18.96 -18.35
N ASN A 781 0.61 -18.77 -17.70
CA ASN A 781 0.11 -17.46 -17.28
C ASN A 781 -0.04 -16.43 -18.41
N ARG A 782 -0.29 -16.86 -19.65
CA ARG A 782 -0.74 -15.96 -20.71
C ARG A 782 -2.05 -15.27 -20.29
N CYS A 783 -2.23 -14.05 -20.76
CA CYS A 783 -3.41 -13.25 -20.43
C CYS A 783 -4.19 -12.87 -21.67
N PRO A 784 -5.17 -13.71 -22.10
CA PRO A 784 -6.10 -13.38 -23.18
C PRO A 784 -6.95 -12.14 -22.91
N TYR A 785 -7.20 -11.33 -23.93
CA TYR A 785 -7.86 -10.03 -23.78
C TYR A 785 -9.32 -10.19 -23.34
N GLY A 786 -10.02 -11.22 -23.84
CA GLY A 786 -11.41 -11.53 -23.45
C GLY A 786 -11.60 -11.94 -21.98
N ARG A 787 -10.53 -12.25 -21.23
CA ARG A 787 -10.62 -12.62 -19.80
C ARG A 787 -10.68 -11.43 -18.84
N PHE A 788 -10.47 -10.21 -19.32
CA PHE A 788 -10.52 -9.01 -18.50
C PHE A 788 -11.96 -8.50 -18.25
N GLY A 789 -12.98 -9.32 -18.54
CA GLY A 789 -14.41 -8.99 -18.41
C GLY A 789 -14.92 -8.08 -19.53
N PRO A 790 -16.20 -7.67 -19.53
CA PRO A 790 -16.64 -6.59 -20.39
C PRO A 790 -15.90 -5.32 -19.98
N VAL A 791 -14.86 -4.96 -20.73
CA VAL A 791 -14.43 -3.57 -20.81
C VAL A 791 -15.72 -2.79 -21.09
N PRO A 792 -16.09 -1.78 -20.27
CA PRO A 792 -17.37 -1.08 -20.43
C PRO A 792 -17.59 -0.78 -21.91
N GLU A 793 -18.76 -1.20 -22.43
CA GLU A 793 -19.13 -1.33 -23.86
C GLU A 793 -19.10 0.01 -24.67
N LYS A 794 -18.20 0.93 -24.35
CA LYS A 794 -17.93 2.15 -25.10
C LYS A 794 -16.44 2.48 -25.30
N ARG A 795 -15.50 1.56 -25.06
CA ARG A 795 -14.08 1.82 -25.36
C ARG A 795 -13.30 0.65 -25.98
N PRO A 796 -13.49 0.36 -27.28
CA PRO A 796 -12.61 -0.52 -28.07
C PRO A 796 -11.18 0.02 -28.27
N ASP A 797 -10.84 1.15 -27.65
CA ASP A 797 -9.60 1.94 -27.82
C ASP A 797 -8.59 1.84 -26.66
N VAL A 798 -8.89 1.08 -25.58
CA VAL A 798 -7.96 0.97 -24.42
C VAL A 798 -7.02 -0.21 -24.59
N LYS A 799 -5.75 0.11 -24.83
CA LYS A 799 -4.63 -0.83 -25.00
C LYS A 799 -3.95 -1.15 -23.66
N PHE A 800 -3.14 -2.21 -23.64
CA PHE A 800 -2.50 -2.75 -22.42
C PHE A 800 -1.58 -1.75 -21.71
N ASP A 801 -1.02 -0.75 -22.40
CA ASP A 801 -0.24 0.32 -21.78
C ASP A 801 -1.06 1.17 -20.80
N ARG A 802 -2.39 1.20 -20.97
CA ARG A 802 -3.34 1.90 -20.11
C ARG A 802 -4.03 1.00 -19.08
N PHE A 803 -3.68 -0.29 -19.02
CA PHE A 803 -4.22 -1.19 -18.01
C PHE A 803 -3.57 -0.92 -16.67
N LEU A 804 -4.34 -1.04 -15.58
CA LEU A 804 -3.77 -1.05 -14.23
C LEU A 804 -2.85 -2.26 -14.08
N MET A 805 -1.70 -2.07 -13.43
CA MET A 805 -0.81 -3.19 -13.12
C MET A 805 -1.51 -4.22 -12.24
N SER A 806 -2.32 -3.81 -11.28
CA SER A 806 -3.09 -4.73 -10.41
C SER A 806 -3.94 -5.69 -11.25
N THR A 807 -4.62 -5.16 -12.28
CA THR A 807 -5.42 -5.96 -13.22
C THR A 807 -4.60 -7.05 -13.88
N LEU A 808 -3.34 -6.77 -14.26
CA LEU A 808 -2.44 -7.75 -14.88
C LEU A 808 -1.81 -8.70 -13.85
N MET A 809 -1.40 -8.19 -12.70
CA MET A 809 -0.78 -8.97 -11.62
C MET A 809 -1.76 -9.97 -11.00
N GLU A 810 -3.06 -9.67 -10.99
CA GLU A 810 -4.11 -10.52 -10.40
C GLU A 810 -4.65 -11.59 -11.36
N GLN A 811 -4.31 -11.51 -12.64
CA GLN A 811 -4.69 -12.56 -13.59
C GLN A 811 -4.13 -13.92 -13.23
N ASN A 812 -4.73 -14.94 -13.86
CA ASN A 812 -4.33 -16.34 -13.67
C ASN A 812 -4.37 -16.76 -12.19
N ASN A 813 -5.39 -16.31 -11.46
CA ASN A 813 -5.58 -16.51 -10.02
C ASN A 813 -4.42 -15.92 -9.17
N GLY A 814 -4.03 -14.68 -9.47
CA GLY A 814 -2.92 -14.00 -8.79
C GLY A 814 -1.53 -14.50 -9.19
N LYS A 815 -1.41 -15.24 -10.30
CA LYS A 815 -0.12 -15.71 -10.84
C LYS A 815 0.53 -14.71 -11.81
N GLY A 816 -0.14 -13.59 -12.10
CA GLY A 816 0.38 -12.53 -12.96
C GLY A 816 0.09 -12.79 -14.44
N CYS A 817 0.80 -12.06 -15.30
CA CYS A 817 0.58 -12.06 -16.74
C CYS A 817 1.88 -12.22 -17.54
N VAL A 818 1.85 -13.07 -18.56
CA VAL A 818 2.79 -13.03 -19.67
C VAL A 818 2.07 -12.50 -20.90
N LEU A 819 2.45 -11.29 -21.33
CA LEU A 819 1.92 -10.62 -22.50
C LEU A 819 2.88 -10.80 -23.67
N ILE A 820 2.36 -11.32 -24.78
CA ILE A 820 3.15 -11.70 -25.95
C ILE A 820 2.71 -10.86 -27.14
N PHE A 821 3.62 -10.05 -27.66
CA PHE A 821 3.35 -9.11 -28.75
C PHE A 821 4.23 -9.40 -29.95
N LEU A 822 3.66 -9.25 -31.15
CA LEU A 822 4.31 -9.45 -32.45
C LEU A 822 4.28 -8.15 -33.24
N ASP A 823 5.41 -7.77 -33.86
CA ASP A 823 5.53 -6.48 -34.57
C ASP A 823 5.41 -6.57 -36.11
N GLU A 824 5.20 -7.76 -36.69
CA GLU A 824 5.15 -7.94 -38.15
C GLU A 824 3.71 -7.78 -38.72
N PRO A 825 3.45 -6.84 -39.65
CA PRO A 825 2.10 -6.48 -40.09
C PRO A 825 1.41 -7.51 -41.02
N ASN A 826 2.14 -8.51 -41.53
CA ASN A 826 1.60 -9.52 -42.46
C ASN A 826 1.02 -10.76 -41.76
N ILE A 827 0.71 -10.67 -40.46
CA ILE A 827 0.26 -11.83 -39.68
C ILE A 827 -1.27 -11.84 -39.58
N LEU A 828 -1.92 -12.65 -40.42
CA LEU A 828 -3.36 -12.99 -40.37
C LEU A 828 -3.77 -13.85 -39.14
N PHE A 829 -2.94 -13.96 -38.10
CA PHE A 829 -3.00 -15.03 -37.09
C PHE A 829 -2.66 -14.61 -35.65
N ALA A 830 -2.58 -13.31 -35.32
CA ALA A 830 -2.65 -12.92 -33.91
C ALA A 830 -3.95 -13.50 -33.31
N ASN A 831 -3.85 -14.13 -32.13
CA ASN A 831 -4.99 -14.75 -31.47
C ASN A 831 -5.13 -14.18 -30.05
N PRO A 832 -5.85 -13.04 -29.91
CA PRO A 832 -6.11 -12.40 -28.63
C PRO A 832 -6.76 -13.33 -27.60
N GLU A 833 -7.57 -14.30 -28.05
CA GLU A 833 -8.22 -15.31 -27.20
C GLU A 833 -7.25 -16.31 -26.58
N GLU A 834 -6.05 -16.45 -27.16
CA GLU A 834 -4.96 -17.27 -26.62
C GLU A 834 -3.87 -16.45 -25.94
N GLY A 835 -4.02 -15.12 -25.89
CA GLY A 835 -3.08 -14.19 -25.26
C GLY A 835 -1.85 -13.88 -26.13
N ILE A 836 -1.99 -13.94 -27.45
CA ILE A 836 -0.93 -13.60 -28.41
C ILE A 836 -1.43 -12.46 -29.31
N TYR A 837 -0.72 -11.34 -29.29
CA TYR A 837 -1.21 -10.07 -29.83
C TYR A 837 -0.38 -9.59 -31.00
N PHE A 838 -1.03 -8.94 -31.96
CA PHE A 838 -0.35 -8.01 -32.84
C PHE A 838 -0.11 -6.72 -32.05
N GLY A 839 1.16 -6.43 -31.76
CA GLY A 839 1.57 -5.40 -30.82
C GLY A 839 0.93 -4.02 -31.04
N PRO A 840 1.02 -3.45 -32.26
CA PRO A 840 0.45 -2.14 -32.57
C PRO A 840 -1.05 -1.98 -32.28
N ASP A 841 -1.82 -3.06 -32.34
CA ASP A 841 -3.27 -3.02 -32.09
C ASP A 841 -3.60 -3.02 -30.59
N TYR A 842 -2.71 -3.56 -29.75
CA TYR A 842 -3.00 -3.85 -28.34
C TYR A 842 -2.09 -3.13 -27.34
N PHE A 843 -1.06 -2.41 -27.77
CA PHE A 843 -0.16 -1.66 -26.89
C PHE A 843 0.39 -0.39 -27.57
N ASP A 844 0.12 0.79 -27.02
CA ASP A 844 0.74 2.03 -27.49
C ASP A 844 2.14 2.22 -26.89
N ARG A 845 3.13 2.35 -27.77
CA ARG A 845 4.55 2.38 -27.41
C ARG A 845 5.32 3.28 -28.37
N SER A 846 6.27 4.03 -27.82
CA SER A 846 7.30 4.73 -28.57
C SER A 846 8.68 4.13 -28.28
N ASP A 847 9.33 3.63 -29.33
CA ASP A 847 10.70 3.12 -29.27
C ASP A 847 11.67 4.28 -29.52
N VAL A 848 12.29 4.81 -28.47
CA VAL A 848 13.33 5.83 -28.60
C VAL A 848 14.65 5.15 -28.92
N TRP A 849 15.08 5.26 -30.18
CA TRP A 849 16.35 4.73 -30.63
C TRP A 849 17.20 5.83 -31.28
N ILE A 850 18.30 6.17 -30.62
CA ILE A 850 19.30 7.09 -31.16
C ILE A 850 20.37 6.26 -31.85
N GLU A 851 20.23 6.08 -33.16
CA GLU A 851 21.15 5.27 -33.97
C GLU A 851 22.52 5.94 -34.11
N THR A 852 23.40 5.65 -33.16
CA THR A 852 24.77 6.16 -33.16
C THR A 852 25.71 5.19 -32.46
N ASN A 853 26.98 5.23 -32.86
CA ASN A 853 28.10 4.58 -32.20
C ASN A 853 28.79 5.51 -31.17
N VAL A 854 28.24 6.71 -30.91
CA VAL A 854 28.77 7.68 -29.95
C VAL A 854 27.89 7.70 -28.69
N ALA A 855 28.40 7.13 -27.60
CA ALA A 855 27.66 7.01 -26.34
C ALA A 855 27.09 8.34 -25.82
N ARG A 856 27.85 9.44 -25.93
CA ARG A 856 27.38 10.78 -25.51
C ARG A 856 26.15 11.25 -26.28
N ASN A 857 26.14 11.05 -27.60
CA ASN A 857 25.02 11.44 -28.45
C ASN A 857 23.79 10.58 -28.15
N LEU A 858 24.00 9.29 -27.90
CA LEU A 858 22.94 8.37 -27.51
C LEU A 858 22.31 8.76 -26.18
N VAL A 859 23.13 9.03 -25.15
CA VAL A 859 22.64 9.46 -23.83
C VAL A 859 21.90 10.80 -23.94
N ALA A 860 22.49 11.79 -24.60
CA ALA A 860 21.87 13.10 -24.79
C ALA A 860 20.54 13.01 -25.57
N GLY A 861 20.50 12.20 -26.63
CA GLY A 861 19.30 12.00 -27.44
C GLY A 861 18.19 11.27 -26.66
N ASN A 862 18.53 10.22 -25.90
CA ASN A 862 17.57 9.51 -25.06
C ASN A 862 17.00 10.41 -23.97
N VAL A 863 17.86 11.09 -23.21
CA VAL A 863 17.43 12.01 -22.15
C VAL A 863 16.52 13.11 -22.71
N LYS A 864 16.89 13.70 -23.85
CA LYS A 864 16.07 14.71 -24.53
C LYS A 864 14.70 14.18 -24.95
N ALA A 865 14.61 12.91 -25.33
CA ALA A 865 13.34 12.29 -25.71
C ALA A 865 12.39 12.10 -24.50
N TRP A 866 12.93 11.98 -23.29
CA TRP A 866 12.13 11.82 -22.06
C TRP A 866 11.57 13.15 -21.54
N THR A 867 12.19 14.28 -21.91
CA THR A 867 11.81 15.62 -21.42
C THR A 867 10.33 15.90 -21.64
N ASP A 868 9.62 16.25 -20.57
CA ASP A 868 8.19 16.59 -20.55
C ASP A 868 7.24 15.51 -21.13
N MET A 869 7.68 14.25 -21.21
CA MET A 869 6.88 13.22 -21.89
C MET A 869 5.53 12.94 -21.21
N ARG A 870 5.46 13.02 -19.88
CA ARG A 870 4.20 12.86 -19.12
C ARG A 870 3.29 14.08 -19.22
N LEU A 871 3.83 15.22 -19.66
CA LEU A 871 3.07 16.45 -19.90
C LEU A 871 2.53 16.55 -21.33
N ARG A 872 3.10 15.81 -22.29
CA ARG A 872 2.75 15.88 -23.72
C ARG A 872 1.77 14.80 -24.17
N GLU A 873 2.19 13.54 -24.14
CA GLU A 873 1.43 12.41 -24.72
C GLU A 873 1.20 11.26 -23.72
N ASP A 874 1.95 11.25 -22.62
CA ASP A 874 1.91 10.20 -21.60
C ASP A 874 2.05 8.77 -22.19
N SER A 875 2.89 8.61 -23.20
CA SER A 875 3.10 7.34 -23.90
C SER A 875 4.06 6.40 -23.14
N PHE A 876 3.94 5.09 -23.39
CA PHE A 876 4.92 4.12 -22.90
C PHE A 876 6.21 4.25 -23.73
N ILE A 877 7.33 4.61 -23.09
CA ILE A 877 8.62 4.76 -23.78
C ILE A 877 9.54 3.59 -23.49
N VAL A 878 10.01 2.96 -24.57
CA VAL A 878 11.17 2.07 -24.51
C VAL A 878 12.40 2.88 -24.86
N SER A 879 13.25 3.08 -23.86
CA SER A 879 14.58 3.66 -24.05
C SER A 879 15.54 2.58 -24.51
N LYS A 880 16.00 2.64 -25.76
CA LYS A 880 17.07 1.78 -26.24
C LYS A 880 18.40 2.34 -25.75
N TRP A 881 18.83 1.83 -24.60
CA TRP A 881 20.05 2.26 -23.90
C TRP A 881 21.25 1.38 -24.29
N HIS A 882 21.42 1.18 -25.59
CA HIS A 882 22.51 0.43 -26.20
C HIS A 882 22.88 1.04 -27.56
N GLY A 883 24.17 1.09 -27.88
CA GLY A 883 24.67 1.71 -29.11
C GLY A 883 24.44 0.89 -30.38
N SER A 884 24.45 1.57 -31.53
CA SER A 884 24.49 0.95 -32.86
C SER A 884 25.95 0.79 -33.29
N TRP A 885 26.64 -0.20 -32.73
CA TRP A 885 28.08 -0.36 -32.91
C TRP A 885 28.45 -0.84 -34.32
N ASP A 886 29.21 -0.01 -35.04
CA ASP A 886 29.70 -0.34 -36.38
C ASP A 886 30.82 -1.40 -36.36
N LEU A 887 31.26 -1.84 -37.54
CA LEU A 887 32.36 -2.82 -37.67
C LEU A 887 33.71 -2.26 -37.22
N VAL A 888 33.91 -0.93 -37.23
CA VAL A 888 35.19 -0.31 -36.85
C VAL A 888 35.36 -0.34 -35.33
N SER A 889 34.31 0.05 -34.60
CA SER A 889 34.25 0.01 -33.13
C SER A 889 34.44 -1.42 -32.62
N ARG A 890 33.84 -2.39 -33.33
CA ARG A 890 33.94 -3.83 -33.02
C ARG A 890 35.30 -4.47 -33.35
N ARG A 891 36.23 -3.77 -34.02
CA ARG A 891 37.63 -4.22 -34.17
C ARG A 891 38.43 -4.04 -32.89
N PHE A 892 38.01 -3.14 -32.00
CA PHE A 892 38.76 -2.77 -30.80
C PHE A 892 38.14 -3.32 -29.52
N LEU A 893 36.80 -3.35 -29.43
CA LEU A 893 36.07 -3.78 -28.24
C LEU A 893 34.91 -4.71 -28.61
N SER A 894 34.65 -5.70 -27.75
CA SER A 894 33.46 -6.56 -27.82
C SER A 894 32.17 -5.79 -27.48
N ILE A 895 31.00 -6.34 -27.85
CA ILE A 895 29.69 -5.76 -27.46
C ILE A 895 29.58 -5.66 -25.93
N GLU A 896 30.10 -6.67 -25.22
CA GLU A 896 30.20 -6.69 -23.77
C GLU A 896 30.96 -5.48 -23.24
N GLU A 897 32.16 -5.24 -23.75
CA GLU A 897 33.00 -4.12 -23.34
C GLU A 897 32.37 -2.79 -23.70
N LEU A 898 31.81 -2.64 -24.90
CA LEU A 898 31.13 -1.43 -25.31
C LEU A 898 29.94 -1.13 -24.40
N SER A 899 29.10 -2.12 -24.09
CA SER A 899 27.96 -1.96 -23.17
C SER A 899 28.42 -1.53 -21.77
N MET A 900 29.34 -2.30 -21.17
CA MET A 900 29.78 -2.07 -19.79
C MET A 900 30.60 -0.79 -19.62
N ARG A 901 31.46 -0.47 -20.59
CA ARG A 901 32.37 0.68 -20.51
C ARG A 901 31.72 2.00 -20.92
N THR A 902 30.74 1.99 -21.83
CA THR A 902 30.20 3.23 -22.40
C THR A 902 28.75 3.53 -22.06
N MET A 903 27.93 2.52 -21.74
CA MET A 903 26.48 2.68 -21.62
C MET A 903 25.96 2.39 -20.23
N TYR A 904 26.49 1.38 -19.55
CA TYR A 904 25.97 0.92 -18.28
C TYR A 904 26.05 1.98 -17.17
N ASP A 905 27.24 2.50 -16.88
CA ASP A 905 27.44 3.48 -15.79
C ASP A 905 26.77 4.85 -16.07
N PRO A 906 26.77 5.40 -17.30
CA PRO A 906 26.02 6.62 -17.64
C PRO A 906 24.53 6.56 -17.38
N LEU A 907 23.90 5.39 -17.33
CA LEU A 907 22.50 5.30 -16.92
C LEU A 907 22.28 5.90 -15.53
N PHE A 908 23.19 5.64 -14.59
CA PHE A 908 23.00 5.99 -13.19
C PHE A 908 23.32 7.45 -12.89
N TRP A 909 24.33 8.04 -13.52
CA TRP A 909 24.69 9.44 -13.26
C TRP A 909 24.09 10.42 -14.27
N ALA A 910 23.99 10.04 -15.55
CA ALA A 910 23.48 10.90 -16.62
C ALA A 910 21.99 10.65 -16.88
N GLY A 911 21.57 9.39 -16.94
CA GLY A 911 20.18 9.01 -17.16
C GLY A 911 19.30 9.40 -15.97
N VAL A 912 19.52 8.77 -14.82
CA VAL A 912 18.75 9.05 -13.58
C VAL A 912 18.89 10.50 -13.15
N GLY A 913 20.07 11.10 -13.34
CA GLY A 913 20.31 12.51 -13.05
C GLY A 913 19.46 13.50 -13.82
N GLN A 914 18.76 13.05 -14.87
CA GLN A 914 17.87 13.85 -15.71
C GLN A 914 16.41 13.39 -15.60
N MET A 915 16.15 12.36 -14.81
CA MET A 915 14.80 11.91 -14.54
C MET A 915 14.13 12.82 -13.51
N SER A 916 12.81 12.88 -13.60
CA SER A 916 11.98 13.57 -12.63
C SER A 916 10.66 12.82 -12.49
N PRO A 917 9.80 13.18 -11.52
CA PRO A 917 8.47 12.58 -11.39
C PRO A 917 7.58 12.71 -12.64
N VAL A 918 7.94 13.56 -13.61
CA VAL A 918 7.22 13.77 -14.89
C VAL A 918 8.05 13.43 -16.14
N SER A 919 9.29 12.96 -15.98
CA SER A 919 10.21 12.70 -17.10
C SER A 919 11.03 11.44 -16.82
N TYR A 920 10.58 10.29 -17.35
CA TYR A 920 11.25 9.00 -17.19
C TYR A 920 10.75 7.99 -18.26
N PRO A 921 11.62 7.16 -18.86
CA PRO A 921 11.18 6.09 -19.76
C PRO A 921 10.55 4.94 -18.97
N ASN A 922 9.79 4.04 -19.62
CA ASN A 922 9.16 2.90 -18.96
C ASN A 922 10.02 1.64 -18.98
N ALA A 923 10.79 1.42 -20.05
CA ALA A 923 11.68 0.27 -20.17
C ALA A 923 13.09 0.71 -20.57
N PHE A 924 14.10 0.25 -19.83
CA PHE A 924 15.52 0.42 -20.20
C PHE A 924 15.99 -0.82 -20.94
N SER A 925 15.93 -0.82 -22.27
CA SER A 925 16.43 -1.93 -23.08
C SER A 925 17.96 -1.87 -23.13
N MET A 926 18.64 -2.86 -22.54
CA MET A 926 20.10 -2.89 -22.39
C MET A 926 20.71 -4.24 -22.76
N ASP A 927 21.99 -4.21 -23.11
CA ASP A 927 22.83 -5.40 -23.25
C ASP A 927 23.54 -5.72 -21.93
N TYR A 928 23.74 -7.01 -21.63
CA TYR A 928 24.47 -7.53 -20.46
C TYR A 928 23.87 -7.14 -19.09
N VAL A 929 22.55 -7.26 -18.94
CA VAL A 929 21.86 -6.96 -17.67
C VAL A 929 22.41 -7.84 -16.53
N GLY A 930 22.81 -7.21 -15.42
CA GLY A 930 23.33 -7.86 -14.21
C GLY A 930 24.82 -8.20 -14.23
N MET A 931 25.55 -7.75 -15.24
CA MET A 931 27.02 -7.80 -15.30
C MET A 931 27.63 -6.58 -14.61
N GLY A 932 28.78 -6.77 -13.96
CA GLY A 932 29.55 -5.67 -13.35
C GLY A 932 30.95 -5.51 -13.92
N LEU A 933 31.56 -6.64 -14.28
CA LEU A 933 32.90 -6.74 -14.84
C LEU A 933 32.84 -7.53 -16.13
N THR A 934 33.56 -7.06 -17.15
CA THR A 934 33.71 -7.79 -18.40
C THR A 934 34.32 -9.17 -18.13
N GLY A 935 33.70 -10.21 -18.66
CA GLY A 935 34.09 -11.61 -18.54
C GLY A 935 33.63 -12.30 -17.26
N GLU A 936 33.03 -11.57 -16.31
CA GLU A 936 32.65 -12.14 -15.01
C GLU A 936 31.13 -12.17 -14.83
N ALA A 937 30.53 -13.28 -15.27
CA ALA A 937 29.13 -13.62 -15.03
C ALA A 937 29.05 -14.67 -13.91
N PRO A 938 29.00 -14.27 -12.62
CA PRO A 938 28.97 -15.22 -11.53
C PRO A 938 27.73 -16.15 -11.63
N PRO A 939 27.92 -17.48 -11.56
CA PRO A 939 26.79 -18.42 -11.61
C PRO A 939 25.88 -18.29 -10.37
N ASP A 940 26.48 -17.90 -9.23
CA ASP A 940 25.76 -17.50 -8.04
C ASP A 940 25.23 -16.07 -8.18
N LEU A 941 23.94 -15.93 -8.47
CA LEU A 941 23.31 -14.63 -8.67
C LEU A 941 23.36 -13.72 -7.44
N SER A 942 23.65 -14.22 -6.23
CA SER A 942 23.85 -13.34 -5.07
C SER A 942 25.09 -12.45 -5.20
N LYS A 943 26.02 -12.82 -6.09
CA LYS A 943 27.24 -12.09 -6.42
C LYS A 943 27.13 -11.30 -7.73
N ALA A 944 26.02 -11.43 -8.45
CA ALA A 944 25.75 -10.66 -9.66
C ALA A 944 25.42 -9.20 -9.32
N GLN A 945 25.43 -8.32 -10.32
CA GLN A 945 25.05 -6.92 -10.08
C GLN A 945 23.55 -6.78 -9.94
N HIS A 946 23.13 -6.10 -8.87
CA HIS A 946 21.72 -5.87 -8.56
C HIS A 946 21.27 -4.43 -8.81
N GLU A 947 22.15 -3.59 -9.33
CA GLU A 947 21.94 -2.16 -9.51
C GLU A 947 20.70 -1.85 -10.36
N MET A 948 20.48 -2.56 -11.47
CA MET A 948 19.29 -2.37 -12.32
C MET A 948 17.98 -2.73 -11.63
N ARG A 949 17.97 -3.79 -10.83
CA ARG A 949 16.79 -4.21 -10.06
C ARG A 949 16.49 -3.23 -8.95
N THR A 950 17.52 -2.81 -8.20
CA THR A 950 17.40 -1.80 -7.15
C THR A 950 16.97 -0.44 -7.75
N LEU A 951 17.47 -0.08 -8.93
CA LEU A 951 17.09 1.12 -9.65
C LEU A 951 15.61 1.10 -10.02
N ALA A 952 15.12 0.02 -10.64
CA ALA A 952 13.71 -0.09 -10.99
C ALA A 952 12.80 -0.06 -9.75
N ILE A 953 13.21 -0.72 -8.66
CA ILE A 953 12.49 -0.65 -7.38
C ILE A 953 12.45 0.80 -6.90
N GLY A 954 13.59 1.47 -6.80
CA GLY A 954 13.67 2.84 -6.26
C GLY A 954 12.96 3.88 -7.13
N LEU A 955 13.01 3.76 -8.46
CA LEU A 955 12.30 4.66 -9.36
C LEU A 955 10.78 4.54 -9.18
N ASN A 956 10.25 3.31 -9.11
CA ASN A 956 8.84 3.10 -8.85
C ASN A 956 8.43 3.49 -7.43
N LEU A 957 9.24 3.13 -6.44
CA LEU A 957 8.97 3.31 -5.02
C LEU A 957 9.01 4.78 -4.59
N TYR A 958 9.98 5.55 -5.10
CA TYR A 958 10.21 6.93 -4.73
C TYR A 958 9.91 7.90 -5.88
N MET A 959 10.76 7.96 -6.92
CA MET A 959 10.75 9.05 -7.91
C MET A 959 9.40 9.21 -8.62
N ILE A 960 8.79 8.13 -9.06
CA ILE A 960 7.49 8.18 -9.75
C ILE A 960 6.37 8.46 -8.75
N SER A 961 6.48 7.97 -7.52
CA SER A 961 5.49 8.20 -6.44
C SER A 961 5.39 9.68 -6.04
N GLU A 962 6.43 10.48 -6.28
CA GLU A 962 6.41 11.93 -6.01
C GLU A 962 5.44 12.69 -6.94
N ASN A 963 5.00 12.07 -8.04
CA ASN A 963 4.00 12.65 -8.93
C ASN A 963 2.58 12.20 -8.53
N CYS A 964 1.90 13.02 -7.72
CA CYS A 964 0.55 12.74 -7.23
C CYS A 964 -0.55 12.65 -8.31
N THR A 965 -0.30 13.20 -9.51
CA THR A 965 -1.29 13.19 -10.60
C THR A 965 -1.24 11.91 -11.44
N GLN A 966 -0.06 11.29 -11.52
CA GLN A 966 0.19 10.06 -12.27
C GLN A 966 0.36 8.85 -11.32
N GLY A 967 0.67 9.11 -10.06
CA GLY A 967 0.89 8.16 -8.99
C GLY A 967 -0.38 7.89 -8.21
N ARG A 968 -1.24 7.01 -8.77
CA ARG A 968 -2.32 6.37 -8.00
C ARG A 968 -1.82 5.46 -6.86
N GLY A 969 -0.49 5.31 -6.71
CA GLY A 969 0.16 4.47 -5.69
C GLY A 969 0.74 5.27 -4.53
N LYS A 970 0.99 4.58 -3.40
CA LYS A 970 1.48 5.18 -2.15
C LYS A 970 2.88 5.80 -2.28
N ARG A 971 3.15 6.92 -1.59
CA ARG A 971 4.50 7.48 -1.46
C ARG A 971 5.36 6.69 -0.48
N LEU A 972 6.67 6.66 -0.74
CA LEU A 972 7.64 5.92 0.07
C LEU A 972 7.65 6.31 1.57
N ILE A 973 7.41 7.59 1.88
CA ILE A 973 7.30 8.08 3.27
C ILE A 973 6.07 7.52 4.00
N ASP A 974 5.03 7.14 3.24
CA ASP A 974 3.75 6.66 3.77
C ASP A 974 3.72 5.14 3.90
N MET A 975 4.73 4.43 3.37
CA MET A 975 4.76 2.98 3.33
C MET A 975 5.35 2.34 4.59
N ASP A 976 4.62 1.36 5.12
CA ASP A 976 5.08 0.48 6.20
C ASP A 976 6.22 -0.45 5.76
N PRO A 977 7.04 -0.97 6.68
CA PRO A 977 8.13 -1.87 6.33
C PRO A 977 7.58 -3.22 5.83
N PRO A 978 8.08 -3.77 4.71
CA PRO A 978 7.66 -5.07 4.20
C PRO A 978 7.90 -6.21 5.21
N LYS A 979 6.92 -7.12 5.33
CA LYS A 979 7.11 -8.38 6.06
C LYS A 979 8.18 -9.22 5.35
N GLY A 980 9.26 -9.53 6.05
CA GLY A 980 10.35 -10.33 5.49
C GLY A 980 11.51 -9.52 4.91
N LEU A 981 11.58 -8.21 5.17
CA LEU A 981 12.87 -7.50 5.19
C LEU A 981 13.70 -7.99 6.38
N SER A 982 14.04 -9.29 6.38
CA SER A 982 15.38 -9.61 6.84
C SER A 982 16.26 -8.92 5.83
N THR A 983 17.04 -7.94 6.28
CA THR A 983 18.36 -7.76 5.69
C THR A 983 18.90 -9.17 5.43
N ALA A 984 19.36 -9.45 4.22
CA ALA A 984 20.03 -10.70 3.94
C ALA A 984 21.30 -10.75 4.81
N GLY A 985 21.10 -11.16 6.06
CA GLY A 985 22.07 -11.40 7.12
C GLY A 985 21.75 -12.70 7.86
N ASN A 986 20.76 -13.46 7.36
CA ASN A 986 20.48 -14.84 7.77
C ASN A 986 20.40 -15.82 6.57
N GLN A 987 21.06 -15.50 5.44
CA GLN A 987 21.78 -16.60 4.81
C GLN A 987 22.88 -16.95 5.80
N GLN A 988 22.79 -18.15 6.36
CA GLN A 988 23.94 -18.82 6.93
C GLN A 988 25.14 -18.46 6.05
N LEU A 989 26.10 -17.73 6.62
CA LEU A 989 27.49 -18.07 6.36
C LEU A 989 27.53 -19.58 6.55
N GLN A 990 27.50 -20.32 5.44
CA GLN A 990 28.13 -21.63 5.41
C GLN A 990 29.58 -21.36 5.76
N VAL A 991 29.86 -21.34 7.06
CA VAL A 991 31.10 -21.83 7.60
C VAL A 991 31.14 -23.28 7.15
N VAL A 992 31.75 -23.51 6.00
CA VAL A 992 32.23 -24.83 5.60
C VAL A 992 33.06 -25.33 6.78
N ASN A 993 32.63 -26.45 7.35
CA ASN A 993 33.24 -27.18 8.46
C ASN A 993 34.67 -26.76 8.83
N GLY A 994 34.81 -26.13 9.98
CA GLY A 994 36.08 -25.78 10.60
C GLY A 994 35.87 -25.32 12.03
N SER A 995 35.61 -26.29 12.91
CA SER A 995 35.48 -26.19 14.36
C SER A 995 36.31 -25.09 15.05
N VAL A 996 35.66 -24.28 15.91
CA VAL A 996 36.17 -23.98 17.26
C VAL A 996 34.97 -23.75 18.21
N LYS A 997 34.64 -24.77 19.03
CA LYS A 997 33.95 -24.51 20.30
C LYS A 997 34.97 -23.89 21.23
N VAL A 998 34.75 -22.65 21.65
CA VAL A 998 35.60 -22.00 22.65
C VAL A 998 35.33 -22.65 24.01
N ASP A 999 36.27 -23.46 24.46
CA ASP A 999 36.35 -23.92 25.83
C ASP A 999 36.73 -22.72 26.71
N LYS A 1000 35.79 -22.28 27.55
CA LYS A 1000 35.98 -21.13 28.45
C LYS A 1000 37.04 -21.37 29.52
N GLN A 1001 37.45 -22.61 29.78
CA GLN A 1001 38.55 -22.91 30.71
C GLN A 1001 39.93 -22.81 30.05
N LEU A 1002 40.05 -23.06 28.74
CA LEU A 1002 41.34 -22.97 28.04
C LEU A 1002 41.77 -21.52 27.76
N PHE A 1003 40.81 -20.61 27.56
CA PHE A 1003 41.08 -19.19 27.27
C PHE A 1003 41.57 -18.38 28.48
N GLY A 1004 41.38 -18.88 29.71
CA GLY A 1004 41.90 -18.23 30.93
C GLY A 1004 43.40 -18.42 31.17
N GLN A 1005 44.07 -19.30 30.41
CA GLN A 1005 45.48 -19.63 30.59
C GLN A 1005 46.40 -19.10 29.48
N LEU A 1006 45.84 -18.52 28.41
CA LEU A 1006 46.62 -17.98 27.30
C LEU A 1006 46.98 -16.51 27.58
N ASN A 1007 48.23 -16.31 28.01
CA ASN A 1007 48.84 -14.99 28.21
C ASN A 1007 49.14 -14.34 26.84
N ILE A 1008 48.10 -13.96 26.10
CA ILE A 1008 48.23 -13.26 24.82
C ILE A 1008 48.31 -11.77 25.14
N LYS A 1009 49.49 -11.17 24.92
CA LYS A 1009 49.64 -9.73 24.95
C LYS A 1009 48.81 -9.10 23.82
N PRO A 1010 48.11 -7.99 24.07
CA PRO A 1010 47.44 -7.23 23.01
C PRO A 1010 48.45 -6.88 21.92
N VAL A 1011 48.05 -7.04 20.66
CA VAL A 1011 48.78 -6.45 19.54
C VAL A 1011 48.65 -4.93 19.72
N GLU A 1012 49.78 -4.23 19.81
CA GLU A 1012 49.79 -2.77 19.79
C GLU A 1012 49.12 -2.27 18.49
N GLU A 1013 47.99 -1.58 18.64
CA GLU A 1013 47.48 -0.73 17.57
C GLU A 1013 48.53 0.34 17.28
N ARG A 1014 49.07 0.33 16.05
CA ARG A 1014 49.92 1.44 15.60
C ARG A 1014 49.10 2.73 15.65
N PRO A 1015 49.67 3.85 16.12
CA PRO A 1015 48.95 5.11 16.18
C PRO A 1015 48.49 5.51 14.78
N LEU A 1016 47.18 5.74 14.63
CA LEU A 1016 46.59 6.35 13.44
C LEU A 1016 47.38 7.63 13.09
N ALA A 1017 48.03 7.62 11.93
CA ALA A 1017 48.67 8.80 11.36
C ALA A 1017 47.65 9.96 11.32
N ARG A 1018 48.11 11.20 11.57
CA ARG A 1018 47.28 12.41 11.54
C ARG A 1018 46.41 12.43 10.28
N ARG A 1019 45.09 12.27 10.44
CA ARG A 1019 44.10 12.45 9.37
C ARG A 1019 44.14 13.93 8.95
N LEU A 1020 44.44 14.18 7.68
CA LEU A 1020 44.43 15.53 7.10
C LEU A 1020 43.12 15.73 6.33
N PRO A 1021 42.57 16.96 6.31
CA PRO A 1021 41.47 17.30 5.42
C PRO A 1021 41.90 17.17 3.95
N CYS A 1022 41.02 16.66 3.08
CA CYS A 1022 41.29 16.58 1.65
C CYS A 1022 41.34 17.96 0.98
N PRO A 1023 42.11 18.13 -0.10
CA PRO A 1023 42.05 19.33 -0.94
C PRO A 1023 40.62 19.65 -1.42
N GLU A 1024 40.26 20.93 -1.45
CA GLU A 1024 39.05 21.43 -2.13
C GLU A 1024 39.30 21.54 -3.64
N ARG A 1025 38.28 21.29 -4.48
CA ARG A 1025 38.38 21.40 -5.95
C ARG A 1025 37.96 22.77 -6.43
#